data_AF-A0AB39NJL8-F1
#
_entry.id   AF-A0AB39NJL8-F1
#
_cell.length_a   1.000
_cell.length_b   1.000
_cell.length_c   1.000
_cell.angle_alpha   90.00
_cell.angle_beta   90.00
_cell.angle_gamma   90.00
#
_symmetry.space_group_name_H-M   'P 1'
#
loop_
_entity.id
_entity.type
_entity.pdbx_description
1 polymer ?
#
loop_
_entity_poly.entity_id
_entity_poly.type
_entity_poly.pdbx_seq_one_letter_code
_entity_poly.pdbx_strand_id
1 'polypeptide(L)'
;MRRRPRLAGILAVPALLGLSLVAPTTARAADVTSGDYKAVFNYTKPGSTTLDHSILNDLAGLVDHAAPGSTVYMGMYWFGLEELKAKMLEAQDRGVTFRMVSEKRNESISTPFTAAELKNGSTWTWCTNSCLGNGPDDVNAINHDKYFVFTALDDGRKNVVWQSSENIAVSQSGELNNALIVSNNAQLAARYIAHFQDQVKHAGDSAHTTYDHTTSDPDAPVEAFFFPRDTASDASHYGNADIVASFIDDVDCARGGRIRISAAELDERSSRPAIYTALEAKKAAGCAVEVNGRDLSDPNGDGDNAGVNELTGLDIPVHANRPGGCRYATVTCNRGTTHSKYLLTEWRKADGTQVRHVFTGSHNWTKGALQRNDETLLRIDDPVIYQAYVDNFDAVRQGTYDIDSTVYGSTAQHYSRVNTKADGDQHYSAVASGGTGSTTWTAVVYEEGDRHDSSDTELGTDVYLRLYKDGVPLWSEKKLSPGGTGATWSHQKPDVGVDANGNAIVVWTADDDGNKYGDIAVRKVAPDGTVTSLPRPHASGDGDQLRPTVAVAPDGSYAVAWESTADGSTLNRVYAGSWSGTGALRYQDVRVSTINSGAAGSNRRPDVALDDAGRATVVWEEDADGNGGLNIGLATLDTSGGFAVARKVANTLTDGRQTRPAVAVAGDGRIVAAWADAYTTGSGTVERPQRVYHRIFSASGAPAGAEVRTTPDTSQVPSGRPIGTQADPDVAVSDAGDFVVTWKEAFVDGLDDVWARGFNADGSTTGRLPALRMNVVSGGGQGGPAVALAPNGRLSLTYADDYDGNKFNEMRLRDAFANK
;
A
#
# COMPACT_ATOMS: atom_id res chain seq x y z
N MET A 1 26.25 0.21 -86.80
CA MET A 1 24.90 -0.31 -87.06
C MET A 1 24.16 -0.46 -85.73
N ARG A 2 22.90 0.00 -85.70
CA ARG A 2 21.88 -0.12 -84.63
C ARG A 2 22.01 0.79 -83.38
N ARG A 3 21.11 1.80 -83.39
CA ARG A 3 20.57 2.77 -82.41
C ARG A 3 20.62 2.32 -80.92
N ARG A 4 21.16 3.10 -79.96
CA ARG A 4 20.65 4.30 -79.18
C ARG A 4 20.18 3.88 -77.76
N PRO A 5 20.11 4.78 -76.75
CA PRO A 5 21.19 5.44 -76.02
C PRO A 5 21.14 5.17 -74.49
N ARG A 6 22.13 5.66 -73.76
CA ARG A 6 22.20 5.66 -72.29
C ARG A 6 21.03 6.45 -71.69
N LEU A 7 20.32 5.84 -70.72
CA LEU A 7 19.45 6.53 -69.76
C LEU A 7 20.06 6.31 -68.37
N ALA A 8 20.60 7.38 -67.80
CA ALA A 8 20.91 7.47 -66.39
C ALA A 8 19.58 7.60 -65.62
N GLY A 9 19.21 6.56 -64.88
CA GLY A 9 18.08 6.58 -63.98
C GLY A 9 18.46 7.28 -62.68
N ILE A 10 17.82 8.42 -62.45
CA ILE A 10 17.80 9.17 -61.18
C ILE A 10 17.22 8.25 -60.09
N LEU A 11 17.99 7.99 -59.03
CA LEU A 11 17.47 7.38 -57.81
C LEU A 11 16.56 8.42 -57.13
N ALA A 12 15.26 8.18 -57.16
CA ALA A 12 14.30 8.90 -56.33
C ALA A 12 14.47 8.41 -54.88
N VAL A 13 14.91 9.31 -53.99
CA VAL A 13 14.83 9.15 -52.54
C VAL A 13 13.37 9.36 -52.15
N PRO A 14 12.68 8.41 -51.50
CA PRO A 14 11.38 8.69 -50.92
C PRO A 14 11.60 9.55 -49.68
N ALA A 15 11.08 10.78 -49.70
CA ALA A 15 10.89 11.59 -48.52
C ALA A 15 9.85 10.90 -47.63
N LEU A 16 10.32 10.14 -46.63
CA LEU A 16 9.52 9.74 -45.49
C LEU A 16 9.20 11.01 -44.70
N LEU A 17 7.96 11.51 -44.86
CA LEU A 17 7.34 12.35 -43.84
C LEU A 17 7.37 11.56 -42.54
N GLY A 18 8.26 11.93 -41.63
CA GLY A 18 8.20 11.50 -40.24
C GLY A 18 6.91 12.03 -39.64
N LEU A 19 5.86 11.21 -39.61
CA LEU A 19 4.89 11.32 -38.54
C LEU A 19 5.64 10.92 -37.27
N SER A 20 6.09 11.92 -36.53
CA SER A 20 6.40 11.77 -35.12
C SER A 20 5.11 11.29 -34.44
N LEU A 21 5.00 9.97 -34.24
CA LEU A 21 4.08 9.40 -33.26
C LEU A 21 4.61 9.86 -31.90
N VAL A 22 4.17 11.05 -31.50
CA VAL A 22 4.24 11.48 -30.10
C VAL A 22 3.35 10.48 -29.37
N ALA A 23 3.98 9.60 -28.60
CA ALA A 23 3.25 8.75 -27.65
C ALA A 23 2.34 9.67 -26.82
N PRO A 24 1.06 9.31 -26.61
CA PRO A 24 0.19 10.15 -25.80
C PRO A 24 0.82 10.29 -24.42
N THR A 25 1.22 11.50 -24.07
CA THR A 25 1.43 11.90 -22.68
C THR A 25 0.19 11.43 -21.91
N THR A 26 0.38 10.70 -20.80
CA THR A 26 -0.68 10.20 -19.93
C THR A 26 -1.74 11.28 -19.72
N ALA A 27 -2.85 11.14 -20.44
CA ALA A 27 -3.87 12.16 -20.49
C ALA A 27 -4.62 12.12 -19.16
N ARG A 28 -4.56 13.22 -18.40
CA ARG A 28 -5.50 13.54 -17.31
C ARG A 28 -6.92 13.14 -17.78
N ALA A 29 -7.68 12.42 -16.95
CA ALA A 29 -9.11 12.26 -17.22
C ALA A 29 -9.75 13.66 -17.13
N ALA A 30 -10.21 14.15 -18.28
CA ALA A 30 -10.77 15.48 -18.43
C ALA A 30 -12.07 15.62 -17.64
N ASP A 31 -12.46 16.84 -17.28
CA ASP A 31 -13.79 17.07 -16.74
C ASP A 31 -14.83 16.58 -17.76
N VAL A 32 -15.75 15.71 -17.32
CA VAL A 32 -16.69 15.04 -18.22
C VAL A 32 -18.08 15.65 -18.04
N THR A 33 -18.66 16.14 -19.14
CA THR A 33 -20.03 16.66 -19.17
C THR A 33 -20.93 15.72 -19.98
N SER A 34 -22.07 15.33 -19.40
CA SER A 34 -23.13 14.54 -20.05
C SER A 34 -24.47 15.24 -19.81
N GLY A 35 -24.97 15.95 -20.82
CA GLY A 35 -26.20 16.74 -20.70
C GLY A 35 -26.12 17.76 -19.56
N ASP A 36 -26.97 17.59 -18.54
CA ASP A 36 -27.04 18.45 -17.36
C ASP A 36 -26.04 18.07 -16.25
N TYR A 37 -25.21 17.05 -16.46
CA TYR A 37 -24.29 16.51 -15.46
C TYR A 37 -22.85 16.83 -15.80
N LYS A 38 -22.03 17.20 -14.80
CA LYS A 38 -20.58 17.35 -14.96
C LYS A 38 -19.81 16.74 -13.79
N ALA A 39 -18.88 15.84 -14.08
CA ALA A 39 -17.94 15.27 -13.12
C ALA A 39 -16.59 15.98 -13.19
N VAL A 40 -16.02 16.31 -12.04
CA VAL A 40 -14.75 17.04 -11.90
C VAL A 40 -13.89 16.37 -10.84
N PHE A 41 -12.57 16.32 -11.05
CA PHE A 41 -11.63 15.60 -10.19
C PHE A 41 -10.34 16.39 -10.00
N ASN A 42 -9.67 16.20 -8.86
CA ASN A 42 -8.29 16.65 -8.64
C ASN A 42 -7.33 15.45 -8.74
N TYR A 43 -6.16 15.64 -9.37
CA TYR A 43 -5.15 14.60 -9.62
C TYR A 43 -3.76 14.94 -9.04
N THR A 44 -3.70 15.66 -7.92
CA THR A 44 -2.42 16.04 -7.31
C THR A 44 -1.56 14.82 -7.01
N LYS A 45 -0.28 14.83 -7.45
CA LYS A 45 0.66 13.72 -7.18
C LYS A 45 1.24 13.80 -5.75
N PRO A 46 1.55 12.65 -5.12
CA PRO A 46 2.29 12.62 -3.86
C PRO A 46 3.56 13.47 -3.90
N GLY A 47 3.77 14.32 -2.88
CA GLY A 47 4.94 15.19 -2.78
C GLY A 47 5.03 16.35 -3.79
N SER A 48 4.02 16.52 -4.67
CA SER A 48 3.98 17.62 -5.64
C SER A 48 4.00 18.99 -4.95
N THR A 49 4.76 19.94 -5.49
CA THR A 49 4.69 21.35 -5.07
C THR A 49 3.54 22.11 -5.72
N THR A 50 3.03 21.61 -6.86
CA THR A 50 1.89 22.15 -7.60
C THR A 50 0.59 21.48 -7.16
N LEU A 51 -0.44 22.29 -6.91
CA LEU A 51 -1.79 21.85 -6.54
C LEU A 51 -2.67 21.75 -7.79
N ASP A 52 -3.63 20.84 -7.77
CA ASP A 52 -4.70 20.77 -8.78
C ASP A 52 -5.95 21.50 -8.25
N HIS A 53 -6.28 22.62 -8.86
CA HIS A 53 -7.42 23.47 -8.47
C HIS A 53 -8.66 23.24 -9.36
N SER A 54 -8.75 22.11 -10.06
CA SER A 54 -9.81 21.89 -11.05
C SER A 54 -11.21 22.02 -10.48
N ILE A 55 -11.49 21.38 -9.34
CA ILE A 55 -12.78 21.47 -8.65
C ILE A 55 -13.08 22.92 -8.21
N LEU A 56 -12.09 23.62 -7.67
CA LEU A 56 -12.23 25.01 -7.22
C LEU A 56 -12.48 25.97 -8.39
N ASN A 57 -11.77 25.81 -9.50
CA ASN A 57 -11.93 26.63 -10.69
C ASN A 57 -13.35 26.46 -11.26
N ASP A 58 -13.88 25.24 -11.24
CA ASP A 58 -15.24 24.96 -11.68
C ASP A 58 -16.29 25.63 -10.78
N LEU A 59 -16.13 25.53 -9.46
CA LEU A 59 -17.01 26.21 -8.50
C LEU A 59 -16.92 27.74 -8.63
N ALA A 60 -15.70 28.28 -8.75
CA ALA A 60 -15.48 29.71 -8.98
C ALA A 60 -16.18 30.20 -10.26
N GLY A 61 -16.15 29.39 -11.33
CA GLY A 61 -16.89 29.67 -12.56
C GLY A 61 -18.41 29.71 -12.34
N LEU A 62 -18.98 28.81 -11.54
CA LEU A 62 -20.40 28.86 -11.17
C LEU A 62 -20.74 30.14 -10.38
N VAL A 63 -19.87 30.57 -9.47
CA VAL A 63 -20.03 31.83 -8.72
C VAL A 63 -19.96 33.04 -9.65
N ASP A 64 -19.06 33.05 -10.62
CA ASP A 64 -18.97 34.11 -11.63
C ASP A 64 -20.27 34.20 -12.45
N HIS A 65 -20.82 33.05 -12.84
CA HIS A 65 -22.07 32.95 -13.58
C HIS A 65 -23.35 33.11 -12.74
N ALA A 66 -23.28 33.26 -11.42
CA ALA A 66 -24.47 33.43 -10.58
C ALA A 66 -25.25 34.69 -11.01
N ALA A 67 -26.52 34.50 -11.41
CA ALA A 67 -27.29 35.57 -12.03
C ALA A 67 -27.70 36.66 -11.02
N PRO A 68 -27.72 37.95 -11.40
CA PRO A 68 -28.27 39.01 -10.56
C PRO A 68 -29.68 38.68 -10.04
N GLY A 69 -29.91 38.86 -8.74
CA GLY A 69 -31.19 38.53 -8.08
C GLY A 69 -31.41 37.04 -7.80
N SER A 70 -30.45 36.16 -8.11
CA SER A 70 -30.47 34.76 -7.71
C SER A 70 -29.97 34.57 -6.27
N THR A 71 -30.20 33.38 -5.74
CA THR A 71 -29.72 32.95 -4.42
C THR A 71 -28.79 31.76 -4.59
N VAL A 72 -27.70 31.77 -3.83
CA VAL A 72 -26.77 30.66 -3.71
C VAL A 72 -26.81 30.15 -2.27
N TYR A 73 -27.09 28.85 -2.09
CA TYR A 73 -27.07 28.18 -0.79
C TYR A 73 -25.77 27.38 -0.66
N MET A 74 -25.19 27.32 0.54
CA MET A 74 -23.93 26.63 0.79
C MET A 74 -23.96 25.95 2.16
N GLY A 75 -23.66 24.66 2.18
CA GLY A 75 -23.26 23.91 3.38
C GLY A 75 -21.79 23.52 3.26
N MET A 76 -20.96 23.89 4.23
CA MET A 76 -19.52 23.66 4.16
C MET A 76 -18.91 23.35 5.53
N TYR A 77 -18.18 22.25 5.67
CA TYR A 77 -17.44 21.96 6.91
C TYR A 77 -16.29 22.95 7.13
N TRP A 78 -15.46 23.18 6.10
CA TRP A 78 -14.34 24.11 6.16
C TRP A 78 -14.27 24.97 4.90
N PHE A 79 -14.36 26.29 5.08
CA PHE A 79 -14.25 27.30 4.03
C PHE A 79 -13.10 28.26 4.36
N GLY A 80 -11.97 28.13 3.68
CA GLY A 80 -10.71 28.84 3.95
C GLY A 80 -9.99 29.38 2.71
N LEU A 81 -10.70 29.64 1.60
CA LEU A 81 -10.12 30.20 0.38
C LEU A 81 -10.54 31.65 0.14
N GLU A 82 -9.59 32.56 0.33
CA GLU A 82 -9.77 34.00 0.09
C GLU A 82 -10.12 34.32 -1.37
N GLU A 83 -9.59 33.56 -2.33
CA GLU A 83 -9.89 33.78 -3.75
C GLU A 83 -11.36 33.52 -4.09
N LEU A 84 -11.95 32.45 -3.54
CA LEU A 84 -13.37 32.17 -3.72
C LEU A 84 -14.23 33.17 -2.94
N LYS A 85 -13.80 33.55 -1.72
CA LYS A 85 -14.46 34.61 -0.95
C LYS A 85 -14.54 35.91 -1.76
N ALA A 86 -13.45 36.34 -2.40
CA ALA A 86 -13.41 37.53 -3.24
C ALA A 86 -14.44 37.46 -4.38
N LYS A 87 -14.52 36.33 -5.09
CA LYS A 87 -15.52 36.12 -6.14
C LYS A 87 -16.96 36.16 -5.62
N MET A 88 -17.21 35.62 -4.44
CA MET A 88 -18.53 35.70 -3.80
C MET A 88 -18.88 37.15 -3.43
N LEU A 89 -17.92 37.95 -2.95
CA LEU A 89 -18.12 39.39 -2.71
C LEU A 89 -18.46 40.13 -4.01
N GLU A 90 -17.77 39.84 -5.11
CA GLU A 90 -18.07 40.41 -6.43
C GLU A 90 -19.46 39.97 -6.93
N ALA A 91 -19.86 38.72 -6.71
CA ALA A 91 -21.20 38.23 -7.03
C ALA A 91 -22.28 38.95 -6.21
N GLN A 92 -22.02 39.22 -4.92
CA GLN A 92 -22.90 40.08 -4.15
C GLN A 92 -22.96 41.51 -4.73
N ASP A 93 -21.86 42.09 -5.21
CA ASP A 93 -21.92 43.41 -5.86
C ASP A 93 -22.75 43.40 -7.15
N ARG A 94 -22.88 42.24 -7.81
CA ARG A 94 -23.81 42.02 -8.93
C ARG A 94 -25.26 41.76 -8.51
N GLY A 95 -25.56 41.69 -7.22
CA GLY A 95 -26.92 41.47 -6.69
C GLY A 95 -27.27 40.02 -6.37
N VAL A 96 -26.28 39.12 -6.24
CA VAL A 96 -26.50 37.73 -5.79
C VAL A 96 -26.63 37.71 -4.26
N THR A 97 -27.51 36.84 -3.75
CA THR A 97 -27.67 36.60 -2.30
C THR A 97 -27.06 35.24 -1.92
N PHE A 98 -26.23 35.20 -0.88
CA PHE A 98 -25.66 33.97 -0.35
C PHE A 98 -26.31 33.55 0.98
N ARG A 99 -26.62 32.27 1.12
CA ARG A 99 -27.15 31.63 2.32
C ARG A 99 -26.17 30.54 2.74
N MET A 100 -25.42 30.76 3.81
CA MET A 100 -24.26 29.93 4.16
C MET A 100 -24.39 29.34 5.55
N VAL A 101 -24.04 28.06 5.68
CA VAL A 101 -23.91 27.33 6.95
C VAL A 101 -22.52 26.69 6.99
N SER A 102 -21.84 26.79 8.15
CA SER A 102 -20.51 26.21 8.35
C SER A 102 -20.33 25.63 9.76
N GLU A 103 -19.36 24.71 9.92
CA GLU A 103 -19.03 24.10 11.21
C GLU A 103 -18.27 25.07 12.13
N LYS A 104 -18.80 25.34 13.33
CA LYS A 104 -18.21 26.30 14.27
C LYS A 104 -16.84 25.86 14.78
N ARG A 105 -16.58 24.55 14.88
CA ARG A 105 -15.25 24.04 15.28
C ARG A 105 -14.12 24.52 14.36
N ASN A 106 -14.45 24.84 13.11
CA ASN A 106 -13.50 25.32 12.11
C ASN A 106 -13.47 26.84 11.99
N GLU A 107 -14.12 27.61 12.88
CA GLU A 107 -14.18 29.08 12.79
C GLU A 107 -12.77 29.71 12.77
N SER A 108 -11.82 29.15 13.51
CA SER A 108 -10.44 29.67 13.60
C SER A 108 -9.58 29.42 12.36
N ILE A 109 -9.95 28.43 11.54
CA ILE A 109 -9.23 28.04 10.32
C ILE A 109 -10.02 28.36 9.04
N SER A 110 -11.25 28.87 9.19
CA SER A 110 -12.10 29.32 8.10
C SER A 110 -11.93 30.82 7.84
N THR A 111 -12.37 31.26 6.66
CA THR A 111 -12.38 32.66 6.22
C THR A 111 -13.83 33.16 6.16
N PRO A 112 -14.51 33.36 7.30
CA PRO A 112 -15.92 33.76 7.31
C PRO A 112 -16.11 35.18 6.77
N PHE A 113 -17.35 35.48 6.40
CA PHE A 113 -17.77 36.83 6.03
C PHE A 113 -18.10 37.64 7.28
N THR A 114 -17.53 38.83 7.37
CA THR A 114 -17.91 39.81 8.39
C THR A 114 -19.30 40.39 8.10
N ALA A 115 -19.95 40.94 9.13
CA ALA A 115 -21.25 41.58 8.97
C ALA A 115 -21.25 42.73 7.94
N ALA A 116 -20.11 43.40 7.74
CA ALA A 116 -19.97 44.48 6.75
C ALA A 116 -19.76 43.95 5.32
N GLU A 117 -19.23 42.73 5.18
CA GLU A 117 -19.01 42.07 3.89
C GLU A 117 -20.30 41.44 3.34
N LEU A 118 -21.25 41.07 4.20
CA LEU A 118 -22.53 40.50 3.80
C LEU A 118 -23.47 41.57 3.22
N LYS A 119 -23.88 41.41 1.96
CA LYS A 119 -24.74 42.34 1.21
C LYS A 119 -25.97 41.60 0.67
N ASN A 120 -26.96 42.33 0.14
CA ASN A 120 -28.19 41.77 -0.46
C ASN A 120 -28.95 40.79 0.45
N GLY A 121 -28.88 41.04 1.76
CA GLY A 121 -29.46 40.17 2.76
C GLY A 121 -28.78 38.81 2.88
N SER A 122 -27.55 38.60 2.41
CA SER A 122 -26.79 37.37 2.58
C SER A 122 -26.51 37.06 4.06
N THR A 123 -26.34 35.78 4.40
CA THR A 123 -26.20 35.30 5.78
C THR A 123 -25.13 34.23 5.92
N TRP A 124 -24.47 34.22 7.08
CA TRP A 124 -23.57 33.16 7.54
C TRP A 124 -24.06 32.62 8.88
N THR A 125 -24.21 31.30 8.98
CA THR A 125 -24.69 30.60 10.17
C THR A 125 -23.68 29.55 10.60
N TRP A 126 -23.40 29.48 11.91
CA TRP A 126 -22.49 28.49 12.49
C TRP A 126 -23.28 27.35 13.14
N CYS A 127 -22.96 26.10 12.81
CA CYS A 127 -23.43 24.92 13.54
C CYS A 127 -22.59 24.71 14.81
N THR A 128 -23.21 24.57 15.99
CA THR A 128 -22.47 24.52 17.27
C THR A 128 -21.60 23.28 17.45
N ASN A 129 -22.05 22.14 16.92
CA ASN A 129 -21.34 20.87 16.88
C ASN A 129 -21.75 20.09 15.64
N SER A 130 -23.00 20.18 15.23
CA SER A 130 -23.56 19.88 13.90
C SER A 130 -24.83 20.72 13.80
N CYS A 131 -25.49 20.80 12.66
CA CYS A 131 -26.79 21.45 12.62
C CYS A 131 -27.94 20.45 12.86
N LEU A 132 -27.79 19.16 12.52
CA LEU A 132 -28.88 18.16 12.54
C LEU A 132 -28.53 16.85 13.28
N GLY A 133 -27.49 16.86 14.11
CA GLY A 133 -27.02 15.70 14.87
C GLY A 133 -27.91 15.30 16.06
N ASN A 134 -27.30 14.78 17.13
CA ASN A 134 -28.02 14.21 18.28
C ASN A 134 -28.14 15.19 19.47
N GLY A 135 -28.50 16.44 19.19
CA GLY A 135 -28.55 17.50 20.19
C GLY A 135 -27.21 18.21 20.40
N PRO A 136 -27.20 19.32 21.16
CA PRO A 136 -26.06 20.22 21.19
C PRO A 136 -24.90 19.68 22.04
N ASP A 137 -25.17 18.68 22.88
CA ASP A 137 -24.19 18.02 23.76
C ASP A 137 -23.40 16.90 23.07
N ASP A 138 -23.76 16.50 21.84
CA ASP A 138 -22.99 15.54 21.05
C ASP A 138 -21.74 16.20 20.47
N VAL A 139 -20.66 16.21 21.25
CA VAL A 139 -19.35 16.76 20.87
C VAL A 139 -18.62 15.94 19.81
N ASN A 140 -19.18 14.82 19.33
CA ASN A 140 -18.60 14.02 18.25
C ASN A 140 -19.31 14.23 16.91
N ALA A 141 -20.51 14.83 16.90
CA ALA A 141 -21.17 15.25 15.67
C ALA A 141 -20.40 16.42 15.02
N ILE A 142 -20.49 16.55 13.70
CA ILE A 142 -19.97 17.66 12.86
C ILE A 142 -20.95 17.97 11.72
N ASN A 143 -21.06 19.24 11.33
CA ASN A 143 -21.60 19.57 10.00
C ASN A 143 -20.53 19.28 8.95
N HIS A 144 -20.60 18.12 8.32
CA HIS A 144 -19.60 17.66 7.38
C HIS A 144 -20.00 17.87 5.92
N ASP A 145 -21.03 18.67 5.62
CA ASP A 145 -21.47 18.94 4.25
C ASP A 145 -20.43 19.69 3.40
N LYS A 146 -20.47 19.46 2.07
CA LYS A 146 -19.77 20.28 1.04
C LYS A 146 -20.65 20.38 -0.21
N TYR A 147 -21.55 21.36 -0.22
CA TYR A 147 -22.41 21.60 -1.37
C TYR A 147 -22.66 23.09 -1.63
N PHE A 148 -23.00 23.40 -2.87
CA PHE A 148 -23.58 24.68 -3.29
C PHE A 148 -24.85 24.44 -4.11
N VAL A 149 -25.85 25.30 -3.96
CA VAL A 149 -27.06 25.31 -4.80
C VAL A 149 -27.26 26.68 -5.39
N PHE A 150 -27.20 26.79 -6.72
CA PHE A 150 -27.44 28.03 -7.47
C PHE A 150 -28.85 28.01 -8.04
N THR A 151 -29.70 28.98 -7.67
CA THR A 151 -31.08 29.01 -8.20
C THR A 151 -31.12 29.38 -9.68
N ALA A 152 -30.21 30.25 -10.15
CA ALA A 152 -30.07 30.62 -11.55
C ALA A 152 -28.65 31.10 -11.89
N LEU A 153 -28.19 30.76 -13.09
CA LEU A 153 -26.97 31.26 -13.71
C LEU A 153 -27.31 32.15 -14.92
N ASP A 154 -26.42 33.08 -15.27
CA ASP A 154 -26.59 34.02 -16.38
C ASP A 154 -26.36 33.37 -17.77
N ASP A 155 -25.80 32.16 -17.79
CA ASP A 155 -25.67 31.30 -18.97
C ASP A 155 -26.94 30.49 -19.30
N GLY A 156 -28.01 30.68 -18.50
CA GLY A 156 -29.33 30.07 -18.71
C GLY A 156 -29.59 28.80 -17.88
N ARG A 157 -28.56 28.20 -17.26
CA ARG A 157 -28.75 27.07 -16.33
C ARG A 157 -29.48 27.52 -15.07
N LYS A 158 -30.30 26.64 -14.49
CA LYS A 158 -31.03 26.89 -13.24
C LYS A 158 -30.93 25.71 -12.30
N ASN A 159 -31.24 25.91 -11.02
CA ASN A 159 -31.32 24.83 -10.03
C ASN A 159 -30.08 23.92 -10.07
N VAL A 160 -28.90 24.55 -10.04
CA VAL A 160 -27.62 23.86 -10.19
C VAL A 160 -27.14 23.44 -8.81
N VAL A 161 -27.01 22.14 -8.59
CA VAL A 161 -26.40 21.57 -7.38
C VAL A 161 -24.96 21.20 -7.69
N TRP A 162 -24.03 21.68 -6.88
CA TRP A 162 -22.64 21.27 -6.86
C TRP A 162 -22.42 20.52 -5.54
N GLN A 163 -21.97 19.27 -5.63
CA GLN A 163 -21.66 18.39 -4.49
C GLN A 163 -20.20 17.96 -4.60
N SER A 164 -19.45 18.03 -3.50
CA SER A 164 -18.04 17.60 -3.52
C SER A 164 -17.64 16.77 -2.30
N SER A 165 -16.51 16.08 -2.45
CA SER A 165 -15.73 15.54 -1.33
C SER A 165 -14.77 16.59 -0.72
N GLU A 166 -14.40 17.63 -1.46
CA GLU A 166 -13.42 18.67 -1.12
C GLU A 166 -14.03 19.78 -0.25
N ASN A 167 -13.42 20.04 0.89
CA ASN A 167 -13.55 21.31 1.60
C ASN A 167 -12.88 22.42 0.81
N ILE A 168 -13.41 23.63 0.91
CA ILE A 168 -12.87 24.81 0.23
C ILE A 168 -11.62 25.30 0.98
N ALA A 169 -10.50 24.60 0.85
CA ALA A 169 -9.25 24.89 1.57
C ALA A 169 -8.01 24.55 0.72
N VAL A 170 -6.98 25.41 0.77
CA VAL A 170 -5.75 25.25 -0.03
C VAL A 170 -5.08 23.89 0.17
N SER A 171 -5.08 23.38 1.41
CA SER A 171 -4.49 22.08 1.73
C SER A 171 -5.24 20.92 1.06
N GLN A 172 -6.57 21.02 0.92
CA GLN A 172 -7.40 19.95 0.36
C GLN A 172 -7.37 19.91 -1.18
N SER A 173 -7.06 21.00 -1.86
CA SER A 173 -6.72 20.93 -3.30
C SER A 173 -5.44 20.14 -3.57
N GLY A 174 -4.66 19.89 -2.51
CA GLY A 174 -3.55 18.94 -2.53
C GLY A 174 -3.98 17.48 -2.58
N GLU A 175 -5.22 17.15 -2.20
CA GLU A 175 -5.73 15.79 -2.10
C GLU A 175 -6.50 15.37 -3.36
N LEU A 176 -6.64 14.06 -3.55
CA LEU A 176 -7.45 13.49 -4.63
C LEU A 176 -8.91 13.62 -4.23
N ASN A 177 -9.63 14.47 -4.93
CA ASN A 177 -11.03 14.82 -4.64
C ASN A 177 -11.89 14.66 -5.88
N ASN A 178 -13.20 14.64 -5.66
CA ASN A 178 -14.17 14.65 -6.75
C ASN A 178 -15.36 15.58 -6.45
N ALA A 179 -16.00 16.04 -7.51
CA ALA A 179 -17.22 16.84 -7.46
C ALA A 179 -18.17 16.46 -8.59
N LEU A 180 -19.46 16.61 -8.33
CA LEU A 180 -20.54 16.40 -9.30
C LEU A 180 -21.42 17.65 -9.35
N ILE A 181 -21.69 18.11 -10.57
CA ILE A 181 -22.59 19.22 -10.85
C ILE A 181 -23.83 18.65 -11.55
N VAL A 182 -25.00 18.99 -11.04
CA VAL A 182 -26.30 18.65 -11.63
C VAL A 182 -27.05 19.94 -11.91
N SER A 183 -27.24 20.24 -13.19
CA SER A 183 -27.94 21.44 -13.66
C SER A 183 -29.41 21.16 -13.95
N ASN A 184 -30.22 22.21 -14.00
CA ASN A 184 -31.62 22.19 -14.45
C ASN A 184 -32.54 21.22 -13.69
N ASN A 185 -32.15 20.79 -12.47
CA ASN A 185 -32.91 19.85 -11.67
C ASN A 185 -33.59 20.55 -10.48
N ALA A 186 -34.82 21.02 -10.71
CA ALA A 186 -35.59 21.75 -9.72
C ALA A 186 -35.92 20.91 -8.47
N GLN A 187 -36.15 19.61 -8.63
CA GLN A 187 -36.49 18.72 -7.51
C GLN A 187 -35.28 18.53 -6.59
N LEU A 188 -34.11 18.24 -7.16
CA LEU A 188 -32.87 18.09 -6.40
C LEU A 188 -32.51 19.39 -5.68
N ALA A 189 -32.53 20.53 -6.37
CA ALA A 189 -32.22 21.81 -5.76
C ALA A 189 -33.18 22.15 -4.60
N ALA A 190 -34.48 21.89 -4.77
CA ALA A 190 -35.46 22.11 -3.70
C ALA A 190 -35.16 21.25 -2.46
N ARG A 191 -34.62 20.03 -2.63
CA ARG A 191 -34.25 19.15 -1.52
C ARG A 191 -33.03 19.64 -0.75
N TYR A 192 -31.97 20.05 -1.44
CA TYR A 192 -30.82 20.67 -0.77
C TYR A 192 -31.20 21.98 -0.08
N ILE A 193 -32.10 22.77 -0.67
CA ILE A 193 -32.61 24.00 -0.03
C ILE A 193 -33.41 23.68 1.24
N ALA A 194 -34.21 22.61 1.24
CA ALA A 194 -34.94 22.16 2.43
C ALA A 194 -33.97 21.69 3.54
N HIS A 195 -32.96 20.88 3.19
CA HIS A 195 -31.88 20.47 4.10
C HIS A 195 -31.19 21.69 4.71
N PHE A 196 -30.79 22.66 3.89
CA PHE A 196 -30.21 23.92 4.35
C PHE A 196 -31.12 24.68 5.34
N GLN A 197 -32.42 24.73 5.08
CA GLN A 197 -33.38 25.42 5.94
C GLN A 197 -33.48 24.77 7.32
N ASP A 198 -33.51 23.44 7.36
CA ASP A 198 -33.47 22.69 8.61
C ASP A 198 -32.13 22.92 9.33
N GLN A 199 -31.00 22.93 8.61
CA GLN A 199 -29.70 23.24 9.20
C GLN A 199 -29.71 24.62 9.89
N VAL A 200 -30.22 25.66 9.22
CA VAL A 200 -30.33 27.01 9.81
C VAL A 200 -31.26 27.02 11.02
N LYS A 201 -32.38 26.29 10.95
CA LYS A 201 -33.35 26.21 12.04
C LYS A 201 -32.74 25.56 13.29
N HIS A 202 -31.89 24.56 13.11
CA HIS A 202 -31.32 23.74 14.18
C HIS A 202 -29.84 24.00 14.48
N ALA A 203 -29.24 25.03 13.89
CA ALA A 203 -27.82 25.38 14.10
C ALA A 203 -27.41 25.60 15.57
N GLY A 204 -28.35 26.01 16.43
CA GLY A 204 -28.12 26.28 17.84
C GLY A 204 -28.49 25.13 18.80
N ASP A 205 -29.38 24.22 18.39
CA ASP A 205 -29.84 23.10 19.22
C ASP A 205 -29.42 21.73 18.69
N SER A 206 -28.87 21.67 17.48
CA SER A 206 -28.47 20.44 16.79
C SER A 206 -29.55 19.36 16.84
N ALA A 207 -30.83 19.76 16.80
CA ALA A 207 -31.91 18.80 16.98
C ALA A 207 -32.03 17.88 15.76
N HIS A 208 -32.04 16.58 16.04
CA HIS A 208 -32.14 15.55 15.03
C HIS A 208 -33.43 15.69 14.21
N THR A 209 -33.28 15.88 12.91
CA THR A 209 -34.39 15.81 11.95
C THR A 209 -34.20 14.56 11.09
N THR A 210 -35.16 13.65 11.12
CA THR A 210 -35.13 12.44 10.29
C THR A 210 -35.52 12.76 8.85
N TYR A 211 -34.67 12.36 7.89
CA TYR A 211 -34.97 12.40 6.46
C TYR A 211 -35.23 10.99 5.94
N ASP A 212 -36.48 10.57 5.79
CA ASP A 212 -36.80 9.24 5.26
C ASP A 212 -36.32 9.09 3.79
N HIS A 213 -36.76 9.98 2.88
CA HIS A 213 -36.41 9.93 1.44
C HIS A 213 -36.41 11.31 0.75
N THR A 214 -35.65 11.47 -0.35
CA THR A 214 -35.69 12.69 -1.19
C THR A 214 -36.59 12.59 -2.41
N THR A 215 -36.93 11.40 -2.89
CA THR A 215 -37.95 11.23 -3.94
C THR A 215 -38.88 10.07 -3.58
N SER A 216 -40.09 10.06 -4.15
CA SER A 216 -40.96 8.88 -4.14
C SER A 216 -40.80 8.05 -5.42
N ASP A 217 -39.81 8.39 -6.27
CA ASP A 217 -39.57 7.77 -7.57
C ASP A 217 -38.25 6.98 -7.53
N PRO A 218 -38.29 5.65 -7.35
CA PRO A 218 -37.08 4.85 -7.28
C PRO A 218 -36.27 4.87 -8.59
N ASP A 219 -36.91 5.22 -9.71
CA ASP A 219 -36.28 5.28 -11.04
C ASP A 219 -35.73 6.67 -11.38
N ALA A 220 -35.75 7.62 -10.45
CA ALA A 220 -35.17 8.95 -10.67
C ALA A 220 -33.67 8.82 -10.99
N PRO A 221 -33.16 9.48 -12.05
CA PRO A 221 -31.76 9.35 -12.46
C PRO A 221 -30.80 10.05 -11.50
N VAL A 222 -31.32 10.84 -10.55
CA VAL A 222 -30.55 11.54 -9.53
C VAL A 222 -31.32 11.52 -8.22
N GLU A 223 -30.65 11.16 -7.13
CA GLU A 223 -31.25 11.08 -5.80
C GLU A 223 -30.26 11.52 -4.72
N ALA A 224 -30.70 12.33 -3.77
CA ALA A 224 -29.88 12.76 -2.64
C ALA A 224 -30.26 11.98 -1.38
N PHE A 225 -29.29 11.74 -0.52
CA PHE A 225 -29.46 11.17 0.80
C PHE A 225 -28.82 12.13 1.80
N PHE A 226 -29.62 12.59 2.75
CA PHE A 226 -29.18 13.48 3.82
C PHE A 226 -29.03 12.69 5.11
N PHE A 227 -28.04 13.09 5.90
CA PHE A 227 -27.66 12.46 7.15
C PHE A 227 -27.76 13.49 8.28
N PRO A 228 -27.92 13.04 9.53
CA PRO A 228 -27.95 11.65 10.02
C PRO A 228 -29.18 10.81 9.59
N ARG A 229 -29.01 9.48 9.44
CA ARG A 229 -30.07 8.54 9.03
C ARG A 229 -30.88 7.98 10.21
N ASP A 230 -32.16 7.75 9.98
CA ASP A 230 -32.96 6.82 10.78
C ASP A 230 -32.73 5.39 10.28
N THR A 231 -31.87 4.66 10.97
CA THR A 231 -31.47 3.30 10.57
C THR A 231 -32.60 2.27 10.71
N ALA A 232 -33.62 2.54 11.53
CA ALA A 232 -34.78 1.68 11.64
C ALA A 232 -35.72 1.87 10.43
N SER A 233 -35.90 3.12 10.01
CA SER A 233 -36.58 3.46 8.76
C SER A 233 -35.85 2.82 7.57
N ASP A 234 -34.53 2.96 7.49
CA ASP A 234 -33.71 2.39 6.41
C ASP A 234 -33.82 0.87 6.34
N ALA A 235 -33.76 0.17 7.49
CA ALA A 235 -33.93 -1.28 7.53
C ALA A 235 -35.29 -1.74 6.97
N SER A 236 -36.35 -0.97 7.26
CA SER A 236 -37.70 -1.28 6.78
C SER A 236 -37.87 -1.03 5.28
N HIS A 237 -37.18 -0.04 4.74
CA HIS A 237 -37.36 0.41 3.37
C HIS A 237 -36.38 -0.23 2.39
N TYR A 238 -35.10 -0.28 2.74
CA TYR A 238 -34.03 -0.77 1.88
C TYR A 238 -33.58 -2.19 2.27
N GLY A 239 -34.17 -2.78 3.31
CA GLY A 239 -33.80 -4.12 3.80
C GLY A 239 -32.49 -4.17 4.59
N ASN A 240 -31.81 -3.03 4.75
CA ASN A 240 -30.58 -2.91 5.53
C ASN A 240 -30.60 -1.61 6.34
N ALA A 241 -30.19 -1.67 7.61
CA ALA A 241 -30.15 -0.52 8.50
C ALA A 241 -29.03 0.47 8.14
N ASP A 242 -28.07 0.03 7.32
CA ASP A 242 -27.02 0.87 6.76
C ASP A 242 -27.31 1.09 5.27
N ILE A 243 -27.59 2.34 4.92
CA ILE A 243 -27.93 2.75 3.56
C ILE A 243 -26.80 2.49 2.55
N VAL A 244 -25.54 2.52 2.97
CA VAL A 244 -24.42 2.19 2.07
C VAL A 244 -24.34 0.68 1.84
N ALA A 245 -24.64 -0.11 2.88
CA ALA A 245 -24.69 -1.56 2.77
C ALA A 245 -25.86 -2.04 1.89
N SER A 246 -27.03 -1.38 1.93
CA SER A 246 -28.13 -1.72 1.01
C SER A 246 -27.74 -1.51 -0.46
N PHE A 247 -27.02 -0.44 -0.80
CA PHE A 247 -26.53 -0.23 -2.17
C PHE A 247 -25.57 -1.34 -2.63
N ILE A 248 -24.79 -1.89 -1.71
CA ILE A 248 -23.94 -3.05 -1.98
C ILE A 248 -24.80 -4.30 -2.16
N ASP A 249 -25.81 -4.51 -1.31
CA ASP A 249 -26.73 -5.65 -1.33
C ASP A 249 -27.53 -5.76 -2.64
N ASP A 250 -27.77 -4.66 -3.35
CA ASP A 250 -28.49 -4.66 -4.63
C ASP A 250 -27.69 -5.24 -5.81
N VAL A 251 -26.37 -5.36 -5.68
CA VAL A 251 -25.51 -5.80 -6.81
C VAL A 251 -25.71 -7.28 -7.12
N ASP A 252 -26.11 -7.60 -8.36
CA ASP A 252 -26.28 -8.97 -8.83
C ASP A 252 -24.96 -9.57 -9.36
N CYS A 253 -24.28 -10.36 -8.53
CA CYS A 253 -23.01 -11.00 -8.89
C CYS A 253 -23.15 -12.05 -10.01
N ALA A 254 -24.30 -12.74 -10.09
CA ALA A 254 -24.53 -13.75 -11.12
C ALA A 254 -24.63 -13.12 -12.54
N ARG A 255 -24.81 -11.79 -12.61
CA ARG A 255 -24.94 -11.03 -13.85
C ARG A 255 -23.81 -10.01 -14.03
N GLY A 256 -22.61 -10.37 -13.57
CA GLY A 256 -21.38 -9.60 -13.78
C GLY A 256 -21.23 -8.42 -12.83
N GLY A 257 -21.73 -8.56 -11.60
CA GLY A 257 -21.66 -7.55 -10.55
C GLY A 257 -20.25 -7.03 -10.27
N ARG A 258 -20.09 -5.70 -10.20
CA ARG A 258 -18.85 -5.01 -9.85
C ARG A 258 -19.10 -3.91 -8.84
N ILE A 259 -18.18 -3.78 -7.89
CA ILE A 259 -18.20 -2.79 -6.81
C ILE A 259 -16.84 -2.09 -6.77
N ARG A 260 -16.82 -0.76 -6.84
CA ARG A 260 -15.61 0.06 -6.67
C ARG A 260 -15.82 1.10 -5.57
N ILE A 261 -14.85 1.23 -4.67
CA ILE A 261 -14.97 2.08 -3.49
C ILE A 261 -13.79 3.05 -3.45
N SER A 262 -14.06 4.36 -3.41
CA SER A 262 -13.07 5.36 -3.00
C SER A 262 -13.45 5.89 -1.63
N ALA A 263 -12.57 5.72 -0.64
CA ALA A 263 -12.84 6.12 0.74
C ALA A 263 -11.68 6.92 1.36
N ALA A 264 -12.01 8.08 1.90
CA ALA A 264 -11.08 8.91 2.68
C ALA A 264 -10.93 8.41 4.13
N GLU A 265 -12.03 7.93 4.73
CA GLU A 265 -12.09 7.34 6.06
C GLU A 265 -13.04 6.13 6.04
N LEU A 266 -12.62 5.04 6.69
CA LEU A 266 -13.33 3.78 6.77
C LEU A 266 -13.17 3.14 8.16
N ASP A 267 -14.27 3.08 8.91
CA ASP A 267 -14.32 2.41 10.22
C ASP A 267 -14.14 0.89 10.10
N GLU A 268 -13.54 0.26 11.10
CA GLU A 268 -13.45 -1.20 11.23
C GLU A 268 -14.81 -1.90 11.43
N ARG A 269 -14.84 -3.24 11.27
CA ARG A 269 -16.05 -4.07 11.32
C ARG A 269 -16.75 -3.99 12.67
N SER A 270 -15.99 -3.83 13.76
CA SER A 270 -16.54 -3.67 15.11
C SER A 270 -17.50 -2.46 15.21
N SER A 271 -17.23 -1.41 14.43
CA SER A 271 -17.93 -0.12 14.49
C SER A 271 -19.03 0.00 13.44
N ARG A 272 -18.82 -0.51 12.22
CA ARG A 272 -19.81 -0.46 11.11
C ARG A 272 -19.92 -1.83 10.38
N PRO A 273 -20.47 -2.88 11.03
CA PRO A 273 -20.39 -4.27 10.55
C PRO A 273 -21.17 -4.56 9.26
N ALA A 274 -22.23 -3.81 8.97
CA ALA A 274 -23.14 -4.07 7.85
C ALA A 274 -22.43 -3.99 6.49
N ILE A 275 -21.52 -3.02 6.32
CA ILE A 275 -20.72 -2.87 5.09
C ILE A 275 -19.89 -4.11 4.81
N TYR A 276 -19.15 -4.60 5.82
CA TYR A 276 -18.30 -5.79 5.68
C TYR A 276 -19.09 -7.05 5.43
N THR A 277 -20.24 -7.20 6.09
CA THR A 277 -21.14 -8.34 5.88
C THR A 277 -21.65 -8.37 4.43
N ALA A 278 -22.05 -7.22 3.89
CA ALA A 278 -22.50 -7.09 2.51
C ALA A 278 -21.37 -7.40 1.52
N LEU A 279 -20.17 -6.84 1.73
CA LEU A 279 -19.01 -7.09 0.87
C LEU A 279 -18.57 -8.56 0.88
N GLU A 280 -18.53 -9.19 2.05
CA GLU A 280 -18.22 -10.62 2.22
C GLU A 280 -19.21 -11.49 1.44
N ALA A 281 -20.52 -11.20 1.57
CA ALA A 281 -21.56 -11.91 0.83
C ALA A 281 -21.43 -11.73 -0.69
N LYS A 282 -21.15 -10.51 -1.17
CA LYS A 282 -20.97 -10.23 -2.61
C LYS A 282 -19.72 -10.87 -3.17
N LYS A 283 -18.62 -10.88 -2.42
CA LYS A 283 -17.41 -11.59 -2.82
C LYS A 283 -17.64 -13.09 -2.90
N ALA A 284 -18.29 -13.69 -1.90
CA ALA A 284 -18.65 -15.11 -1.92
C ALA A 284 -19.58 -15.47 -3.10
N ALA A 285 -20.44 -14.53 -3.51
CA ALA A 285 -21.30 -14.67 -4.68
C ALA A 285 -20.59 -14.41 -6.03
N GLY A 286 -19.31 -14.04 -6.04
CA GLY A 286 -18.48 -13.87 -7.24
C GLY A 286 -18.44 -12.46 -7.82
N CYS A 287 -18.91 -11.44 -7.11
CA CYS A 287 -18.72 -10.05 -7.55
C CYS A 287 -17.23 -9.65 -7.54
N ALA A 288 -16.83 -8.81 -8.48
CA ALA A 288 -15.53 -8.13 -8.40
C ALA A 288 -15.64 -6.94 -7.45
N VAL A 289 -14.71 -6.83 -6.49
CA VAL A 289 -14.67 -5.73 -5.51
C VAL A 289 -13.27 -5.11 -5.53
N GLU A 290 -13.19 -3.79 -5.67
CA GLU A 290 -11.94 -3.04 -5.77
C GLU A 290 -12.03 -1.77 -4.91
N VAL A 291 -10.94 -1.40 -4.20
CA VAL A 291 -10.97 -0.26 -3.28
C VAL A 291 -9.75 0.64 -3.47
N ASN A 292 -9.97 1.94 -3.60
CA ASN A 292 -8.98 3.00 -3.41
C ASN A 292 -9.20 3.61 -2.02
N GLY A 293 -8.26 3.39 -1.11
CA GLY A 293 -8.33 3.86 0.28
C GLY A 293 -7.32 4.96 0.56
N ARG A 294 -7.62 5.81 1.53
CA ARG A 294 -6.60 6.62 2.19
C ARG A 294 -5.85 5.74 3.20
N ASP A 295 -4.51 5.78 3.18
CA ASP A 295 -3.72 5.29 4.31
C ASP A 295 -3.43 6.49 5.21
N LEU A 296 -4.00 6.45 6.40
CA LEU A 296 -3.83 7.42 7.48
C LEU A 296 -3.08 6.80 8.66
N SER A 297 -1.89 6.29 8.37
CA SER A 297 -0.93 5.88 9.39
C SER A 297 -0.29 7.08 10.15
N ASP A 298 -0.88 8.27 10.09
CA ASP A 298 -0.36 9.49 10.72
C ASP A 298 -0.63 9.49 12.24
N PRO A 299 0.38 9.65 13.11
CA PRO A 299 0.20 9.79 14.55
C PRO A 299 -0.66 10.99 15.00
N ASN A 300 -1.09 11.88 14.11
CA ASN A 300 -1.86 13.09 14.46
C ASN A 300 -3.37 12.85 14.72
N GLY A 301 -3.89 11.63 14.58
CA GLY A 301 -5.25 11.27 15.05
C GLY A 301 -6.42 11.78 14.21
N ASP A 302 -6.18 12.32 13.02
CA ASP A 302 -7.23 12.72 12.08
C ASP A 302 -7.62 11.53 11.17
N GLY A 303 -8.36 10.56 11.73
CA GLY A 303 -9.09 9.51 11.00
C GLY A 303 -8.48 8.10 11.08
N ASP A 304 -9.12 7.21 11.82
CA ASP A 304 -8.79 5.77 11.83
C ASP A 304 -9.27 5.12 10.53
N ASN A 305 -8.36 4.73 9.63
CA ASN A 305 -8.66 3.88 8.47
C ASN A 305 -8.53 2.38 8.81
N ALA A 306 -8.94 2.01 10.03
CA ALA A 306 -8.83 0.63 10.53
C ALA A 306 -9.57 -0.38 9.62
N GLY A 307 -10.60 0.07 8.92
CA GLY A 307 -11.36 -0.74 7.98
C GLY A 307 -10.60 -1.21 6.73
N VAL A 308 -9.47 -0.59 6.38
CA VAL A 308 -8.60 -1.11 5.30
C VAL A 308 -8.18 -2.55 5.60
N ASN A 309 -7.95 -2.90 6.86
CA ASN A 309 -7.50 -4.23 7.25
C ASN A 309 -8.62 -5.26 7.24
N GLU A 310 -9.84 -4.84 7.56
CA GLU A 310 -11.02 -5.67 7.41
C GLU A 310 -11.27 -6.04 5.93
N LEU A 311 -11.06 -5.10 5.02
CA LEU A 311 -11.15 -5.36 3.59
C LEU A 311 -10.06 -6.33 3.12
N THR A 312 -8.81 -6.17 3.57
CA THR A 312 -7.73 -7.09 3.19
C THR A 312 -7.90 -8.48 3.81
N GLY A 313 -8.48 -8.58 5.00
CA GLY A 313 -8.89 -9.85 5.62
C GLY A 313 -10.00 -10.57 4.84
N LEU A 314 -10.85 -9.81 4.13
CA LEU A 314 -11.79 -10.35 3.15
C LEU A 314 -11.13 -10.67 1.80
N ASP A 315 -9.80 -10.61 1.68
CA ASP A 315 -9.03 -10.73 0.43
C ASP A 315 -9.49 -9.71 -0.65
N ILE A 316 -10.04 -8.55 -0.24
CA ILE A 316 -10.40 -7.45 -1.14
C ILE A 316 -9.15 -6.59 -1.33
N PRO A 317 -8.69 -6.37 -2.57
CA PRO A 317 -7.52 -5.53 -2.82
C PRO A 317 -7.84 -4.07 -2.47
N VAL A 318 -7.01 -3.47 -1.60
CA VAL A 318 -7.08 -2.06 -1.24
C VAL A 318 -5.84 -1.34 -1.73
N HIS A 319 -6.03 -0.34 -2.59
CA HIS A 319 -4.99 0.53 -3.11
C HIS A 319 -4.89 1.77 -2.26
N ALA A 320 -3.81 1.87 -1.48
CA ALA A 320 -3.56 3.04 -0.67
C ALA A 320 -2.69 4.04 -1.43
N ASN A 321 -3.16 5.29 -1.50
CA ASN A 321 -2.43 6.35 -2.22
C ASN A 321 -1.27 6.97 -1.43
N ARG A 322 -1.05 6.51 -0.19
CA ARG A 322 0.03 7.01 0.68
C ARG A 322 0.46 6.02 1.77
N PRO A 323 0.99 4.87 1.36
CA PRO A 323 1.41 3.82 2.27
C PRO A 323 2.52 4.30 3.25
N GLY A 324 2.26 4.28 4.56
CA GLY A 324 3.28 4.59 5.57
C GLY A 324 3.49 6.07 5.93
N GLY A 325 2.53 6.95 5.66
CA GLY A 325 2.47 8.28 6.30
C GLY A 325 3.55 9.27 5.83
N CYS A 326 3.79 10.36 6.58
CA CYS A 326 4.96 11.22 6.37
C CYS A 326 6.03 10.97 7.44
N ARG A 327 7.23 10.61 6.98
CA ARG A 327 8.44 10.60 7.80
C ARG A 327 8.74 11.94 8.49
N TYR A 328 8.27 13.04 7.87
CA TYR A 328 8.60 14.42 8.20
C TYR A 328 7.32 15.27 8.16
N ALA A 329 6.94 15.87 9.29
CA ALA A 329 5.84 16.84 9.35
C ALA A 329 6.14 18.01 8.39
N THR A 330 5.53 17.96 7.21
CA THR A 330 5.67 19.00 6.17
C THR A 330 4.28 19.40 5.71
N VAL A 331 4.10 20.67 5.35
CA VAL A 331 2.84 21.24 4.82
C VAL A 331 2.32 20.57 3.54
N THR A 332 3.13 19.72 2.91
CA THR A 332 2.80 18.95 1.71
C THR A 332 2.38 17.52 2.01
N CYS A 333 2.26 17.13 3.29
CA CYS A 333 2.07 15.75 3.71
C CYS A 333 0.82 15.13 3.07
N ASN A 334 -0.35 15.78 3.12
CA ASN A 334 -1.59 15.20 2.58
C ASN A 334 -1.69 15.20 1.04
N ARG A 335 -0.68 15.72 0.33
CA ARG A 335 -0.76 15.85 -1.12
C ARG A 335 -0.76 14.48 -1.79
N GLY A 336 -1.70 14.27 -2.71
CA GLY A 336 -1.93 13.00 -3.41
C GLY A 336 -2.55 11.89 -2.57
N THR A 337 -3.05 12.18 -1.36
CA THR A 337 -3.85 11.23 -0.58
C THR A 337 -5.30 11.21 -1.07
N THR A 338 -5.96 10.04 -0.97
CA THR A 338 -7.37 9.89 -1.30
C THR A 338 -8.24 10.67 -0.33
N HIS A 339 -8.97 11.66 -0.82
CA HIS A 339 -10.05 12.34 -0.09
C HIS A 339 -11.40 12.24 -0.83
N SER A 340 -11.42 11.62 -2.01
CA SER A 340 -12.63 11.21 -2.73
C SER A 340 -13.45 10.20 -1.95
N LYS A 341 -14.76 10.36 -2.04
CA LYS A 341 -15.76 9.56 -1.31
C LYS A 341 -16.84 9.14 -2.29
N TYR A 342 -16.68 7.95 -2.87
CA TYR A 342 -17.67 7.42 -3.80
C TYR A 342 -17.75 5.88 -3.84
N LEU A 343 -18.94 5.40 -4.19
CA LEU A 343 -19.25 4.00 -4.47
C LEU A 343 -19.73 3.89 -5.92
N LEU A 344 -19.15 2.96 -6.68
CA LEU A 344 -19.62 2.62 -8.02
C LEU A 344 -20.14 1.19 -7.99
N THR A 345 -21.37 0.99 -8.44
CA THR A 345 -21.97 -0.34 -8.61
C THR A 345 -22.38 -0.57 -10.05
N GLU A 346 -22.17 -1.77 -10.56
CA GLU A 346 -22.55 -2.15 -11.92
C GLU A 346 -22.97 -3.61 -12.00
N TRP A 347 -24.08 -3.90 -12.67
CA TRP A 347 -24.53 -5.25 -13.03
C TRP A 347 -25.52 -5.21 -14.20
N ARG A 348 -25.98 -6.38 -14.65
CA ARG A 348 -27.05 -6.48 -15.66
C ARG A 348 -28.34 -7.02 -15.04
N LYS A 349 -29.48 -6.43 -15.41
CA LYS A 349 -30.81 -7.00 -15.14
C LYS A 349 -31.03 -8.26 -15.99
N ALA A 350 -32.07 -9.03 -15.67
CA ALA A 350 -32.41 -10.26 -16.39
C ALA A 350 -32.74 -10.05 -17.88
N ASP A 351 -33.21 -8.86 -18.26
CA ASP A 351 -33.48 -8.44 -19.63
C ASP A 351 -32.23 -7.94 -20.39
N GLY A 352 -31.05 -7.94 -19.74
CA GLY A 352 -29.78 -7.49 -20.30
C GLY A 352 -29.50 -5.99 -20.09
N THR A 353 -30.45 -5.23 -19.54
CA THR A 353 -30.27 -3.79 -19.23
C THR A 353 -29.13 -3.61 -18.25
N GLN A 354 -28.20 -2.70 -18.58
CA GLN A 354 -27.08 -2.37 -17.71
C GLN A 354 -27.54 -1.42 -16.61
N VAL A 355 -27.21 -1.74 -15.36
CA VAL A 355 -27.42 -0.87 -14.20
C VAL A 355 -26.06 -0.36 -13.74
N ARG A 356 -25.98 0.95 -13.51
CA ARG A 356 -24.77 1.68 -13.14
C ARG A 356 -25.16 2.81 -12.21
N HIS A 357 -24.57 2.81 -11.02
CA HIS A 357 -24.77 3.88 -10.06
C HIS A 357 -23.44 4.48 -9.65
N VAL A 358 -23.41 5.81 -9.55
CA VAL A 358 -22.37 6.55 -8.84
C VAL A 358 -23.00 7.14 -7.60
N PHE A 359 -22.51 6.78 -6.42
CA PHE A 359 -22.85 7.44 -5.17
C PHE A 359 -21.65 8.28 -4.74
N THR A 360 -21.84 9.56 -4.46
CA THR A 360 -20.74 10.48 -4.16
C THR A 360 -21.17 11.61 -3.24
N GLY A 361 -20.27 12.15 -2.42
CA GLY A 361 -20.56 13.35 -1.65
C GLY A 361 -19.57 13.59 -0.53
N SER A 362 -20.07 14.06 0.61
CA SER A 362 -19.26 14.35 1.79
C SER A 362 -19.08 13.14 2.72
N HIS A 363 -19.93 12.12 2.58
CA HIS A 363 -20.08 11.00 3.50
C HIS A 363 -18.84 10.08 3.56
N ASN A 364 -18.18 10.07 4.72
CA ASN A 364 -17.18 9.06 5.06
C ASN A 364 -17.84 7.71 5.39
N TRP A 365 -17.09 6.61 5.29
CA TRP A 365 -17.63 5.28 5.61
C TRP A 365 -17.46 4.96 7.10
N THR A 366 -17.88 5.90 7.94
CA THR A 366 -17.78 5.83 9.40
C THR A 366 -19.16 5.78 10.04
N LYS A 367 -19.25 5.28 11.27
CA LYS A 367 -20.47 5.28 12.08
C LYS A 367 -20.96 6.70 12.35
N GLY A 368 -20.02 7.65 12.51
CA GLY A 368 -20.33 9.06 12.70
C GLY A 368 -21.09 9.65 11.50
N ALA A 369 -20.58 9.40 10.29
CA ALA A 369 -21.22 9.86 9.06
C ALA A 369 -22.63 9.29 8.86
N LEU A 370 -22.89 8.05 9.29
CA LEU A 370 -24.22 7.43 9.20
C LEU A 370 -25.22 8.02 10.21
N GLN A 371 -24.79 8.23 11.46
CA GLN A 371 -25.72 8.36 12.59
C GLN A 371 -25.71 9.72 13.30
N ARG A 372 -24.74 10.60 13.05
CA ARG A 372 -24.65 11.87 13.81
C ARG A 372 -24.19 13.09 13.04
N ASN A 373 -23.44 12.94 11.96
CA ASN A 373 -22.94 14.09 11.20
C ASN A 373 -23.97 14.56 10.19
N ASP A 374 -23.98 15.87 9.92
CA ASP A 374 -24.65 16.38 8.72
C ASP A 374 -23.79 15.97 7.52
N GLU A 375 -24.35 15.16 6.63
CA GLU A 375 -23.69 14.70 5.42
C GLU A 375 -24.67 14.70 4.26
N THR A 376 -24.10 14.69 3.07
CA THR A 376 -24.80 14.56 1.80
C THR A 376 -24.17 13.46 0.95
N LEU A 377 -25.01 12.57 0.42
CA LEU A 377 -24.64 11.57 -0.57
C LEU A 377 -25.58 11.69 -1.77
N LEU A 378 -25.03 11.71 -2.96
CA LEU A 378 -25.75 11.91 -4.22
C LEU A 378 -25.57 10.66 -5.10
N ARG A 379 -26.67 10.01 -5.47
CA ARG A 379 -26.73 8.98 -6.51
C ARG A 379 -26.96 9.63 -7.86
N ILE A 380 -26.24 9.17 -8.89
CA ILE A 380 -26.52 9.47 -10.29
C ILE A 380 -26.43 8.21 -11.17
N ASP A 381 -27.41 8.09 -12.07
CA ASP A 381 -27.60 6.99 -13.01
C ASP A 381 -27.38 7.48 -14.45
N ASP A 382 -26.17 7.96 -14.76
CA ASP A 382 -25.77 8.35 -16.11
C ASP A 382 -24.55 7.53 -16.56
N PRO A 383 -24.61 6.85 -17.72
CA PRO A 383 -23.53 5.95 -18.14
C PRO A 383 -22.23 6.67 -18.51
N VAL A 384 -22.27 7.94 -18.91
CA VAL A 384 -21.08 8.73 -19.25
C VAL A 384 -20.41 9.23 -17.97
N ILE A 385 -21.19 9.70 -17.00
CA ILE A 385 -20.69 10.08 -15.67
C ILE A 385 -20.14 8.85 -14.94
N TYR A 386 -20.83 7.71 -14.99
CA TYR A 386 -20.31 6.46 -14.43
C TYR A 386 -18.94 6.12 -14.99
N GLN A 387 -18.78 6.19 -16.32
CA GLN A 387 -17.48 5.91 -16.93
C GLN A 387 -16.41 6.92 -16.50
N ALA A 388 -16.75 8.21 -16.35
CA ALA A 388 -15.81 9.21 -15.85
C ALA A 388 -15.29 8.88 -14.45
N TYR A 389 -16.15 8.35 -13.57
CA TYR A 389 -15.76 7.90 -12.24
C TYR A 389 -14.93 6.61 -12.27
N VAL A 390 -15.20 5.68 -13.19
CA VAL A 390 -14.34 4.51 -13.40
C VAL A 390 -12.96 4.93 -13.89
N ASP A 391 -12.89 5.84 -14.87
CA ASP A 391 -11.63 6.36 -15.39
C ASP A 391 -10.83 7.10 -14.31
N ASN A 392 -11.52 7.88 -13.46
CA ASN A 392 -10.91 8.48 -12.27
C ASN A 392 -10.40 7.42 -11.28
N PHE A 393 -11.21 6.41 -10.96
CA PHE A 393 -10.83 5.32 -10.06
C PHE A 393 -9.55 4.61 -10.54
N ASP A 394 -9.50 4.29 -11.83
CA ASP A 394 -8.35 3.64 -12.45
C ASP A 394 -7.13 4.58 -12.51
N ALA A 395 -7.31 5.87 -12.76
CA ALA A 395 -6.24 6.87 -12.74
C ALA A 395 -5.67 7.09 -11.33
N VAL A 396 -6.54 7.17 -10.32
CA VAL A 396 -6.16 7.25 -8.90
C VAL A 396 -5.36 6.02 -8.48
N ARG A 397 -5.82 4.83 -8.92
CA ARG A 397 -5.11 3.57 -8.70
C ARG A 397 -3.73 3.57 -9.36
N GLN A 398 -3.63 3.99 -10.62
CA GLN A 398 -2.37 4.07 -11.36
C GLN A 398 -1.42 5.17 -10.83
N GLY A 399 -1.96 6.25 -10.25
CA GLY A 399 -1.21 7.39 -9.72
C GLY A 399 -0.48 7.13 -8.40
N THR A 400 -0.66 5.95 -7.80
CA THR A 400 0.07 5.49 -6.61
C THR A 400 1.51 5.10 -6.97
N TYR A 401 2.41 6.09 -6.99
CA TYR A 401 3.82 5.95 -7.43
C TYR A 401 3.96 5.24 -8.79
N ASP A 402 3.78 6.06 -9.84
CA ASP A 402 4.14 5.88 -11.24
C ASP A 402 4.98 4.62 -11.57
N ILE A 403 4.29 3.58 -12.01
CA ILE A 403 4.88 2.64 -12.95
C ILE A 403 3.89 2.34 -14.10
N ASP A 404 4.42 2.45 -15.31
CA ASP A 404 3.85 2.08 -16.60
C ASP A 404 3.19 0.69 -16.59
N SER A 405 1.86 0.66 -16.49
CA SER A 405 1.06 -0.57 -16.46
C SER A 405 1.23 -1.45 -17.70
N THR A 406 1.77 -0.90 -18.80
CA THR A 406 2.05 -1.64 -20.03
C THR A 406 3.32 -2.49 -19.95
N VAL A 407 4.21 -2.20 -19.01
CA VAL A 407 5.46 -2.93 -18.78
C VAL A 407 5.36 -3.87 -17.57
N TYR A 408 4.49 -3.57 -16.58
CA TYR A 408 4.60 -4.15 -15.25
C TYR A 408 3.29 -4.72 -14.66
N GLY A 409 2.17 -4.67 -15.39
CA GLY A 409 0.84 -5.04 -14.86
C GLY A 409 0.31 -4.02 -13.85
N SER A 410 -0.84 -4.27 -13.21
CA SER A 410 -1.43 -3.33 -12.24
C SER A 410 -0.50 -3.08 -11.05
N THR A 411 -0.13 -1.82 -10.79
CA THR A 411 0.76 -1.31 -9.70
C THR A 411 0.01 -0.83 -8.46
N ALA A 412 -1.26 -1.19 -8.42
CA ALA A 412 -2.09 -1.18 -7.24
C ALA A 412 -1.32 -1.73 -6.03
N GLN A 413 -0.89 -0.89 -5.09
CA GLN A 413 -0.32 -1.45 -3.86
C GLN A 413 -1.32 -2.41 -3.25
N HIS A 414 -0.92 -3.66 -3.14
CA HIS A 414 -1.73 -4.71 -2.58
C HIS A 414 -1.28 -4.89 -1.14
N TYR A 415 -2.13 -4.46 -0.21
CA TYR A 415 -2.07 -4.95 1.15
C TYR A 415 -2.80 -6.28 1.20
N SER A 416 -2.10 -7.32 1.64
CA SER A 416 -2.70 -8.61 1.92
C SER A 416 -2.24 -9.05 3.29
N ARG A 417 -3.20 -9.45 4.14
CA ARG A 417 -2.88 -10.30 5.27
C ARG A 417 -2.46 -11.64 4.71
N VAL A 418 -1.26 -12.11 5.04
CA VAL A 418 -0.70 -13.35 4.50
C VAL A 418 -1.31 -14.55 5.21
N ASN A 419 -1.38 -14.53 6.54
CA ASN A 419 -2.08 -15.56 7.29
C ASN A 419 -3.60 -15.37 7.21
N THR A 420 -4.35 -16.44 7.00
CA THR A 420 -5.81 -16.43 6.97
C THR A 420 -6.43 -16.77 8.32
N LYS A 421 -5.67 -17.40 9.22
CA LYS A 421 -6.05 -17.65 10.62
C LYS A 421 -5.27 -16.74 11.56
N ALA A 422 -5.96 -16.19 12.56
CA ALA A 422 -5.39 -15.29 13.57
C ALA A 422 -4.96 -16.01 14.84
N ASP A 423 -5.19 -17.33 14.93
CA ASP A 423 -4.93 -18.09 16.14
C ASP A 423 -3.44 -18.48 16.16
N GLY A 424 -2.61 -17.72 16.87
CA GLY A 424 -1.17 -17.98 17.03
C GLY A 424 -0.30 -16.78 16.71
N ASP A 425 0.98 -16.82 17.08
CA ASP A 425 1.95 -15.76 16.84
C ASP A 425 2.75 -16.07 15.56
N GLN A 426 2.74 -15.18 14.57
CA GLN A 426 3.46 -15.38 13.31
C GLN A 426 4.77 -14.61 13.24
N HIS A 427 5.86 -15.29 12.88
CA HIS A 427 7.21 -14.71 12.85
C HIS A 427 8.05 -15.18 11.66
N TYR A 428 9.24 -14.57 11.52
CA TYR A 428 10.33 -15.01 10.64
C TYR A 428 9.89 -15.24 9.18
N SER A 429 9.15 -14.29 8.61
CA SER A 429 8.78 -14.43 7.21
C SER A 429 9.93 -14.20 6.25
N ALA A 430 9.86 -14.90 5.12
CA ALA A 430 10.63 -14.58 3.93
C ALA A 430 9.69 -14.40 2.72
N VAL A 431 10.13 -13.61 1.74
CA VAL A 431 9.41 -13.39 0.49
C VAL A 431 10.34 -13.59 -0.68
N ALA A 432 9.83 -14.23 -1.74
CA ALA A 432 10.51 -14.30 -3.02
C ALA A 432 9.54 -14.07 -4.16
N SER A 433 10.07 -13.50 -5.24
CA SER A 433 9.32 -13.24 -6.46
C SER A 433 10.02 -13.84 -7.66
N GLY A 434 9.23 -14.39 -8.57
CA GLY A 434 9.67 -14.93 -9.84
C GLY A 434 8.71 -14.57 -10.96
N GLY A 435 8.88 -15.20 -12.11
CA GLY A 435 7.98 -15.06 -13.26
C GLY A 435 8.66 -14.58 -14.52
N THR A 436 7.91 -13.84 -15.32
CA THR A 436 8.34 -13.30 -16.62
C THR A 436 7.98 -11.81 -16.69
N GLY A 437 8.32 -11.13 -17.78
CA GLY A 437 7.90 -9.73 -17.97
C GLY A 437 6.38 -9.50 -17.88
N SER A 438 5.55 -10.52 -18.12
CA SER A 438 4.08 -10.41 -18.13
C SER A 438 3.36 -11.06 -16.95
N THR A 439 4.07 -11.74 -16.05
CA THR A 439 3.46 -12.46 -14.92
C THR A 439 4.42 -12.46 -13.76
N THR A 440 3.95 -12.04 -12.58
CA THR A 440 4.70 -12.09 -11.33
C THR A 440 4.13 -13.16 -10.42
N TRP A 441 4.99 -14.01 -9.91
CA TRP A 441 4.67 -14.92 -8.80
C TRP A 441 5.33 -14.38 -7.55
N THR A 442 4.61 -14.35 -6.43
CA THR A 442 5.15 -13.95 -5.12
C THR A 442 4.79 -15.02 -4.10
N ALA A 443 5.79 -15.54 -3.41
CA ALA A 443 5.62 -16.50 -2.32
C ALA A 443 6.02 -15.85 -1.00
N VAL A 444 5.17 -16.00 0.02
CA VAL A 444 5.51 -15.61 1.39
C VAL A 444 5.45 -16.86 2.25
N VAL A 445 6.54 -17.16 2.96
CA VAL A 445 6.61 -18.22 3.97
C VAL A 445 6.74 -17.59 5.35
N TYR A 446 6.22 -18.25 6.38
CA TYR A 446 6.34 -17.80 7.77
C TYR A 446 6.23 -18.97 8.75
N GLU A 447 6.65 -18.70 9.98
CA GLU A 447 6.56 -19.58 11.14
C GLU A 447 5.31 -19.18 11.97
N GLU A 448 4.52 -20.15 12.42
CA GLU A 448 3.38 -19.96 13.34
C GLU A 448 3.68 -20.72 14.64
N GLY A 449 3.54 -20.06 15.80
CA GLY A 449 3.83 -20.64 17.11
C GLY A 449 2.88 -20.25 18.23
N ASP A 450 2.92 -21.04 19.31
CA ASP A 450 2.05 -20.91 20.48
C ASP A 450 2.57 -19.91 21.55
N ARG A 451 3.82 -19.41 21.44
CA ARG A 451 4.44 -18.56 22.47
C ARG A 451 5.38 -17.49 21.91
N HIS A 452 4.98 -16.24 22.16
CA HIS A 452 5.84 -15.07 22.05
C HIS A 452 7.05 -15.13 23.02
N ASP A 453 8.22 -15.59 22.58
CA ASP A 453 9.47 -15.25 23.23
C ASP A 453 10.61 -14.91 22.23
N SER A 454 11.58 -14.14 22.70
CA SER A 454 12.71 -13.66 21.87
C SER A 454 13.85 -14.68 21.74
N SER A 455 13.65 -15.90 22.24
CA SER A 455 14.63 -16.97 22.14
C SER A 455 14.51 -17.66 20.79
N ASP A 456 15.63 -18.10 20.21
CA ASP A 456 15.60 -18.96 19.02
C ASP A 456 15.07 -20.39 19.33
N THR A 457 14.38 -20.60 20.45
CA THR A 457 14.00 -21.93 20.97
C THR A 457 12.49 -22.15 21.04
N GLU A 458 11.73 -21.46 20.20
CA GLU A 458 10.27 -21.62 20.15
C GLU A 458 9.90 -23.07 19.82
N LEU A 459 9.03 -23.67 20.64
CA LEU A 459 8.57 -25.04 20.52
C LEU A 459 7.11 -25.04 20.09
N GLY A 460 6.73 -26.04 19.29
CA GLY A 460 5.39 -26.15 18.74
C GLY A 460 5.15 -25.29 17.51
N THR A 461 6.21 -24.98 16.74
CA THR A 461 6.11 -24.10 15.59
C THR A 461 5.92 -24.84 14.27
N ASP A 462 5.10 -24.27 13.39
CA ASP A 462 4.77 -24.80 12.08
C ASP A 462 5.12 -23.81 10.96
N VAL A 463 5.43 -24.35 9.77
CA VAL A 463 5.80 -23.55 8.60
C VAL A 463 4.63 -23.50 7.63
N TYR A 464 4.26 -22.29 7.22
CA TYR A 464 3.18 -22.02 6.29
C TYR A 464 3.65 -21.23 5.08
N LEU A 465 2.95 -21.40 3.96
CA LEU A 465 3.19 -20.69 2.71
C LEU A 465 1.88 -20.09 2.19
N ARG A 466 1.98 -18.89 1.61
CA ARG A 466 0.95 -18.34 0.72
C ARG A 466 1.57 -17.91 -0.61
N LEU A 467 0.91 -18.28 -1.71
CA LEU A 467 1.39 -18.03 -3.07
C LEU A 467 0.40 -17.13 -3.83
N TYR A 468 0.97 -16.10 -4.45
CA TYR A 468 0.26 -15.07 -5.19
C TYR A 468 0.63 -15.12 -6.66
N LYS A 469 -0.33 -14.81 -7.52
CA LYS A 469 -0.13 -14.51 -8.93
C LYS A 469 -0.61 -13.11 -9.21
N ASP A 470 0.30 -12.25 -9.66
CA ASP A 470 0.03 -10.85 -9.97
C ASP A 470 -0.63 -10.08 -8.81
N GLY A 471 -0.33 -10.47 -7.56
CA GLY A 471 -0.87 -9.87 -6.32
C GLY A 471 -2.16 -10.50 -5.80
N VAL A 472 -2.70 -11.49 -6.51
CA VAL A 472 -3.91 -12.21 -6.11
C VAL A 472 -3.52 -13.56 -5.49
N PRO A 473 -3.97 -13.92 -4.28
CA PRO A 473 -3.70 -15.22 -3.71
C PRO A 473 -4.35 -16.33 -4.55
N LEU A 474 -3.59 -17.39 -4.85
CA LEU A 474 -4.11 -18.53 -5.62
C LEU A 474 -5.04 -19.43 -4.81
N TRP A 475 -4.78 -19.51 -3.50
CA TRP A 475 -5.48 -20.31 -2.50
C TRP A 475 -5.26 -19.68 -1.11
N SER A 476 -5.97 -20.17 -0.08
CA SER A 476 -5.75 -19.80 1.34
C SER A 476 -4.34 -20.18 1.81
N GLU A 477 -3.92 -19.92 3.05
CA GLU A 477 -2.59 -20.39 3.50
C GLU A 477 -2.44 -21.93 3.47
N LYS A 478 -1.22 -22.45 3.31
CA LYS A 478 -0.93 -23.88 3.30
C LYS A 478 0.19 -24.23 4.27
N LYS A 479 -0.12 -25.10 5.23
CA LYS A 479 0.86 -25.71 6.13
C LYS A 479 1.77 -26.66 5.36
N LEU A 480 3.08 -26.50 5.52
CA LEU A 480 4.12 -27.31 4.86
C LEU A 480 4.81 -28.29 5.81
N SER A 481 4.94 -27.91 7.08
CA SER A 481 5.48 -28.79 8.12
C SER A 481 4.51 -29.93 8.43
N PRO A 482 5.01 -31.11 8.83
CA PRO A 482 4.17 -32.23 9.27
C PRO A 482 3.46 -31.97 10.61
N GLY A 483 3.82 -30.89 11.33
CA GLY A 483 3.46 -30.69 12.74
C GLY A 483 4.21 -31.65 13.66
N GLY A 484 3.89 -31.61 14.95
CA GLY A 484 4.43 -32.58 15.90
C GLY A 484 3.48 -32.89 17.05
N THR A 485 3.90 -33.84 17.88
CA THR A 485 3.16 -34.24 19.09
C THR A 485 4.08 -34.13 20.30
N GLY A 486 3.54 -33.69 21.44
CA GLY A 486 4.34 -33.39 22.63
C GLY A 486 4.90 -31.97 22.63
N ALA A 487 5.83 -31.69 23.54
CA ALA A 487 6.26 -30.33 23.88
C ALA A 487 7.67 -29.96 23.43
N THR A 488 8.28 -30.72 22.50
CA THR A 488 9.72 -30.60 22.17
C THR A 488 10.04 -30.52 20.68
N TRP A 489 9.05 -30.41 19.80
CA TRP A 489 9.25 -30.30 18.34
C TRP A 489 9.21 -28.83 17.93
N SER A 490 9.89 -28.47 16.83
CA SER A 490 9.80 -27.13 16.22
C SER A 490 10.17 -27.17 14.74
N HIS A 491 9.59 -26.24 13.97
CA HIS A 491 9.93 -26.01 12.56
C HIS A 491 10.22 -24.53 12.36
N GLN A 492 11.50 -24.17 12.25
CA GLN A 492 11.94 -22.81 12.49
C GLN A 492 12.70 -22.19 11.32
N LYS A 493 12.66 -20.86 11.25
CA LYS A 493 13.46 -20.04 10.32
C LYS A 493 13.25 -20.46 8.87
N PRO A 494 12.00 -20.40 8.36
CA PRO A 494 11.74 -20.76 7.00
C PRO A 494 12.30 -19.69 6.04
N ASP A 495 12.69 -20.12 4.86
CA ASP A 495 13.06 -19.25 3.75
C ASP A 495 12.52 -19.80 2.43
N VAL A 496 12.34 -18.93 1.43
CA VAL A 496 11.69 -19.28 0.16
C VAL A 496 12.35 -18.62 -1.05
N GLY A 497 12.47 -19.36 -2.14
CA GLY A 497 12.77 -18.84 -3.48
C GLY A 497 11.72 -19.27 -4.50
N VAL A 498 11.54 -18.52 -5.60
CA VAL A 498 10.50 -18.80 -6.62
C VAL A 498 11.11 -18.79 -8.03
N ASP A 499 10.81 -19.82 -8.82
CA ASP A 499 11.26 -19.90 -10.22
C ASP A 499 10.35 -19.12 -11.20
N ALA A 500 10.73 -19.07 -12.49
CA ALA A 500 9.96 -18.35 -13.51
C ALA A 500 8.56 -18.92 -13.77
N ASN A 501 8.32 -20.17 -13.37
CA ASN A 501 7.04 -20.86 -13.53
C ASN A 501 6.16 -20.77 -12.27
N GLY A 502 6.63 -20.09 -11.22
CA GLY A 502 5.91 -19.94 -9.96
C GLY A 502 6.05 -21.12 -9.02
N ASN A 503 7.03 -22.02 -9.23
CA ASN A 503 7.33 -23.04 -8.23
C ASN A 503 8.13 -22.42 -7.09
N ALA A 504 7.62 -22.52 -5.87
CA ALA A 504 8.32 -22.10 -4.66
C ALA A 504 9.18 -23.25 -4.13
N ILE A 505 10.44 -22.98 -3.80
CA ILE A 505 11.30 -23.87 -3.00
C ILE A 505 11.38 -23.28 -1.61
N VAL A 506 10.93 -24.04 -0.61
CA VAL A 506 10.87 -23.63 0.79
C VAL A 506 11.83 -24.49 1.60
N VAL A 507 12.64 -23.86 2.44
CA VAL A 507 13.54 -24.52 3.40
C VAL A 507 13.20 -24.11 4.82
N TRP A 508 13.44 -24.98 5.80
CA TRP A 508 13.33 -24.64 7.22
C TRP A 508 14.12 -25.63 8.09
N THR A 509 14.42 -25.24 9.32
CA THR A 509 15.00 -26.12 10.34
C THR A 509 13.91 -27.02 10.91
N ALA A 510 14.09 -28.34 10.90
CA ALA A 510 13.12 -29.32 11.37
C ALA A 510 13.80 -30.38 12.24
N ASP A 511 13.20 -30.76 13.37
CA ASP A 511 13.58 -31.98 14.12
C ASP A 511 12.59 -33.10 13.78
N ASP A 512 12.68 -33.60 12.54
CA ASP A 512 11.74 -34.60 11.99
C ASP A 512 11.95 -36.01 12.58
N ASP A 513 13.11 -36.28 13.20
CA ASP A 513 13.50 -37.61 13.68
C ASP A 513 13.55 -37.75 15.21
N GLY A 514 13.31 -36.64 15.94
CA GLY A 514 13.22 -36.59 17.38
C GLY A 514 14.57 -36.80 18.09
N ASN A 515 15.68 -36.63 17.36
CA ASN A 515 17.03 -36.82 17.88
C ASN A 515 17.55 -35.58 18.64
N LYS A 516 16.78 -34.48 18.64
CA LYS A 516 17.07 -33.17 19.25
C LYS A 516 18.11 -32.31 18.54
N TYR A 517 18.54 -32.73 17.36
CA TYR A 517 19.36 -31.94 16.45
C TYR A 517 18.50 -31.43 15.30
N GLY A 518 18.66 -30.16 14.95
CA GLY A 518 17.98 -29.59 13.79
C GLY A 518 18.49 -30.19 12.48
N ASP A 519 17.59 -30.63 11.61
CA ASP A 519 17.82 -30.96 10.21
C ASP A 519 17.26 -29.87 9.29
N ILE A 520 17.59 -29.90 8.00
CA ILE A 520 17.01 -28.97 7.01
C ILE A 520 16.00 -29.70 6.15
N ALA A 521 14.75 -29.31 6.24
CA ALA A 521 13.69 -29.74 5.34
C ALA A 521 13.65 -28.87 4.10
N VAL A 522 13.35 -29.48 2.95
CA VAL A 522 13.17 -28.79 1.67
C VAL A 522 11.87 -29.25 1.01
N ARG A 523 11.03 -28.31 0.55
CA ARG A 523 9.81 -28.58 -0.21
C ARG A 523 9.76 -27.75 -1.47
N LYS A 524 9.24 -28.34 -2.54
CA LYS A 524 8.76 -27.64 -3.72
C LYS A 524 7.25 -27.52 -3.66
N VAL A 525 6.71 -26.32 -3.87
CA VAL A 525 5.27 -26.07 -3.98
C VAL A 525 4.97 -25.49 -5.36
N ALA A 526 4.15 -26.19 -6.14
CA ALA A 526 3.72 -25.73 -7.47
C ALA A 526 2.54 -24.74 -7.36
N PRO A 527 2.25 -23.93 -8.40
CA PRO A 527 1.12 -23.00 -8.41
C PRO A 527 -0.25 -23.63 -8.13
N ASP A 528 -0.44 -24.89 -8.50
CA ASP A 528 -1.66 -25.66 -8.21
C ASP A 528 -1.77 -26.13 -6.74
N GLY A 529 -0.76 -25.82 -5.92
CA GLY A 529 -0.68 -26.19 -4.50
C GLY A 529 -0.11 -27.59 -4.24
N THR A 530 0.39 -28.29 -5.26
CA THR A 530 1.08 -29.58 -5.08
C THR A 530 2.38 -29.40 -4.32
N VAL A 531 2.57 -30.17 -3.24
CA VAL A 531 3.78 -30.15 -2.41
C VAL A 531 4.62 -31.40 -2.66
N THR A 532 5.91 -31.23 -2.95
CA THR A 532 6.88 -32.30 -3.17
C THR A 532 8.07 -32.15 -2.24
N SER A 533 8.46 -33.22 -1.53
CA SER A 533 9.69 -33.23 -0.74
C SER A 533 10.92 -33.33 -1.64
N LEU A 534 11.92 -32.48 -1.38
CA LEU A 534 13.20 -32.49 -2.06
C LEU A 534 14.31 -33.04 -1.14
N PRO A 535 15.45 -33.48 -1.71
CA PRO A 535 16.59 -33.95 -0.92
C PRO A 535 17.11 -32.88 0.04
N ARG A 536 17.62 -33.32 1.20
CA ARG A 536 18.28 -32.45 2.18
C ARG A 536 19.60 -31.89 1.62
N PRO A 537 20.02 -30.68 2.03
CA PRO A 537 21.27 -30.07 1.58
C PRO A 537 22.54 -30.64 2.21
N HIS A 538 22.38 -31.45 3.26
CA HIS A 538 23.47 -32.09 3.98
C HIS A 538 23.42 -33.62 3.83
N ALA A 539 24.58 -34.28 3.83
CA ALA A 539 24.68 -35.74 3.83
C ALA A 539 24.58 -36.36 5.23
N SER A 540 25.04 -35.62 6.26
CA SER A 540 25.03 -36.08 7.65
C SER A 540 24.19 -35.15 8.51
N GLY A 541 23.28 -35.72 9.29
CA GLY A 541 22.56 -35.05 10.38
C GLY A 541 23.31 -35.10 11.72
N ASP A 542 24.62 -35.35 11.71
CA ASP A 542 25.43 -35.19 12.91
C ASP A 542 25.42 -33.70 13.31
N GLY A 543 25.15 -33.40 14.58
CA GLY A 543 25.05 -32.03 15.08
C GLY A 543 23.87 -31.24 14.48
N ASP A 544 23.71 -30.00 14.93
CA ASP A 544 22.63 -29.12 14.50
C ASP A 544 22.88 -28.52 13.12
N GLN A 545 21.84 -28.50 12.29
CA GLN A 545 21.75 -27.83 11.00
C GLN A 545 20.66 -26.75 11.12
N LEU A 546 21.06 -25.49 11.20
CA LEU A 546 20.18 -24.39 11.63
C LEU A 546 20.13 -23.26 10.61
N ARG A 547 19.04 -22.49 10.66
CA ARG A 547 18.86 -21.20 9.93
C ARG A 547 19.18 -21.33 8.43
N PRO A 548 18.50 -22.25 7.71
CA PRO A 548 18.72 -22.39 6.29
C PRO A 548 18.18 -21.18 5.53
N THR A 549 18.88 -20.78 4.46
CA THR A 549 18.42 -19.81 3.45
C THR A 549 18.51 -20.43 2.06
N VAL A 550 17.66 -20.00 1.13
CA VAL A 550 17.54 -20.57 -0.22
C VAL A 550 17.39 -19.50 -1.29
N ALA A 551 18.17 -19.63 -2.36
CA ALA A 551 17.99 -18.87 -3.59
C ALA A 551 17.60 -19.79 -4.74
N VAL A 552 16.65 -19.34 -5.56
CA VAL A 552 16.12 -20.08 -6.72
C VAL A 552 16.28 -19.23 -7.98
N ALA A 553 16.91 -19.78 -8.99
CA ALA A 553 17.07 -19.16 -10.29
C ALA A 553 15.81 -19.35 -11.17
N PRO A 554 15.63 -18.55 -12.24
CA PRO A 554 14.49 -18.66 -13.15
C PRO A 554 14.25 -20.05 -13.75
N ASP A 555 15.33 -20.82 -13.96
CA ASP A 555 15.29 -22.19 -14.50
C ASP A 555 14.90 -23.27 -13.47
N GLY A 556 14.69 -22.88 -12.21
CA GLY A 556 14.40 -23.76 -11.08
C GLY A 556 15.62 -24.37 -10.42
N SER A 557 16.85 -24.03 -10.85
CA SER A 557 18.05 -24.37 -10.08
C SER A 557 18.09 -23.60 -8.77
N TYR A 558 18.66 -24.19 -7.73
CA TYR A 558 18.63 -23.59 -6.40
C TYR A 558 19.90 -23.88 -5.60
N ALA A 559 20.18 -23.01 -4.63
CA ALA A 559 21.25 -23.17 -3.65
C ALA A 559 20.71 -22.92 -2.24
N VAL A 560 21.21 -23.69 -1.28
CA VAL A 560 20.84 -23.58 0.14
C VAL A 560 22.11 -23.29 0.93
N ALA A 561 22.08 -22.33 1.84
CA ALA A 561 23.14 -22.08 2.82
C ALA A 561 22.61 -22.25 4.24
N TRP A 562 23.44 -22.74 5.16
CA TRP A 562 23.01 -23.03 6.53
C TRP A 562 24.14 -23.01 7.54
N GLU A 563 23.78 -22.92 8.82
CA GLU A 563 24.70 -23.11 9.95
C GLU A 563 24.80 -24.59 10.32
N SER A 564 26.00 -25.07 10.58
CA SER A 564 26.22 -26.45 11.02
C SER A 564 27.19 -26.53 12.19
N THR A 565 26.87 -27.40 13.15
CA THR A 565 27.75 -27.86 14.25
C THR A 565 28.22 -29.31 14.06
N ALA A 566 28.07 -29.86 12.84
CA ALA A 566 28.29 -31.27 12.51
C ALA A 566 29.71 -31.81 12.73
N ASP A 567 30.69 -30.94 12.95
CA ASP A 567 32.05 -31.37 13.23
C ASP A 567 32.27 -31.73 14.71
N GLY A 568 31.21 -31.73 15.52
CA GLY A 568 31.26 -31.95 16.96
C GLY A 568 31.83 -30.76 17.75
N SER A 569 31.98 -29.59 17.11
CA SER A 569 32.32 -28.35 17.79
C SER A 569 31.06 -27.62 18.26
N THR A 570 31.17 -26.86 19.36
CA THR A 570 30.11 -25.94 19.79
C THR A 570 30.09 -24.63 18.97
N LEU A 571 30.79 -24.59 17.83
CA LEU A 571 31.01 -23.39 17.03
C LEU A 571 30.33 -23.53 15.67
N ASN A 572 29.51 -22.54 15.30
CA ASN A 572 28.77 -22.59 14.06
C ASN A 572 29.70 -22.33 12.87
N ARG A 573 29.46 -23.08 11.79
CA ARG A 573 30.11 -22.91 10.49
C ARG A 573 29.05 -22.82 9.41
N VAL A 574 29.38 -22.13 8.33
CA VAL A 574 28.47 -21.92 7.22
C VAL A 574 28.81 -22.90 6.11
N TYR A 575 27.80 -23.62 5.65
CA TYR A 575 27.86 -24.58 4.57
C TYR A 575 26.89 -24.20 3.45
N ALA A 576 27.10 -24.76 2.26
CA ALA A 576 26.22 -24.59 1.13
C ALA A 576 26.09 -25.85 0.27
N GLY A 577 24.96 -25.95 -0.42
CA GLY A 577 24.61 -27.02 -1.36
C GLY A 577 23.83 -26.44 -2.54
N SER A 578 23.85 -27.12 -3.69
CA SER A 578 23.16 -26.65 -4.90
C SER A 578 22.69 -27.80 -5.78
N TRP A 579 21.58 -27.55 -6.49
CA TRP A 579 20.98 -28.44 -7.47
C TRP A 579 20.63 -27.67 -8.74
N SER A 580 20.62 -28.40 -9.85
CA SER A 580 20.10 -27.92 -11.14
C SER A 580 18.57 -27.89 -11.17
N GLY A 581 17.98 -27.18 -12.15
CA GLY A 581 16.52 -27.11 -12.32
C GLY A 581 15.85 -28.45 -12.65
N THR A 582 16.60 -29.46 -13.08
CA THR A 582 16.11 -30.83 -13.25
C THR A 582 16.20 -31.66 -11.96
N GLY A 583 16.66 -31.08 -10.85
CA GLY A 583 16.86 -31.73 -9.56
C GLY A 583 18.17 -32.52 -9.42
N ALA A 584 19.09 -32.43 -10.37
CA ALA A 584 20.40 -33.08 -10.23
C ALA A 584 21.28 -32.29 -9.26
N LEU A 585 21.86 -32.97 -8.27
CA LEU A 585 22.80 -32.41 -7.31
C LEU A 585 24.06 -31.88 -8.02
N ARG A 586 24.45 -30.64 -7.73
CA ARG A 586 25.71 -30.03 -8.17
C ARG A 586 26.80 -30.24 -7.13
N TYR A 587 26.52 -29.86 -5.90
CA TYR A 587 27.38 -30.06 -4.73
C TYR A 587 26.55 -29.99 -3.45
N GLN A 588 27.07 -30.56 -2.37
CA GLN A 588 26.50 -30.51 -1.02
C GLN A 588 27.62 -30.43 0.01
N ASP A 589 27.31 -29.99 1.23
CA ASP A 589 28.25 -29.91 2.35
C ASP A 589 29.53 -29.10 2.05
N VAL A 590 29.45 -28.10 1.18
CA VAL A 590 30.60 -27.22 0.88
C VAL A 590 30.72 -26.21 2.01
N ARG A 591 31.78 -26.34 2.83
CA ARG A 591 32.09 -25.38 3.89
C ARG A 591 32.54 -24.04 3.27
N VAL A 592 31.77 -22.99 3.50
CA VAL A 592 32.01 -21.65 2.97
C VAL A 592 32.82 -20.79 3.96
N SER A 593 32.57 -20.95 5.26
CA SER A 593 33.25 -20.17 6.31
C SER A 593 34.50 -20.86 6.86
N THR A 594 35.46 -20.07 7.33
CA THR A 594 36.68 -20.51 8.02
C THR A 594 36.75 -19.92 9.43
N ILE A 595 37.45 -20.62 10.34
CA ILE A 595 37.84 -20.12 11.66
C ILE A 595 39.36 -20.24 11.72
N ASN A 596 40.04 -19.19 12.18
CA ASN A 596 41.49 -19.18 12.31
C ASN A 596 41.94 -20.31 13.25
N SER A 597 43.09 -20.91 12.95
CA SER A 597 43.61 -22.01 13.77
C SER A 597 43.79 -21.57 15.24
N GLY A 598 43.12 -22.27 16.16
CA GLY A 598 43.16 -21.98 17.60
C GLY A 598 42.22 -20.86 18.06
N ALA A 599 41.46 -20.24 17.16
CA ALA A 599 40.42 -19.28 17.51
C ALA A 599 39.14 -19.98 17.99
N ALA A 600 38.43 -19.35 18.93
CA ALA A 600 37.15 -19.82 19.46
C ALA A 600 35.95 -19.07 18.85
N GLY A 601 36.09 -18.63 17.59
CA GLY A 601 35.08 -17.83 16.91
C GLY A 601 33.96 -18.66 16.27
N SER A 602 32.84 -18.01 15.93
CA SER A 602 31.65 -18.66 15.38
C SER A 602 31.14 -17.89 14.14
N ASN A 603 30.69 -18.60 13.11
CA ASN A 603 30.11 -18.01 11.90
C ASN A 603 28.63 -18.38 11.81
N ARG A 604 27.75 -17.39 11.63
CA ARG A 604 26.30 -17.57 11.77
C ARG A 604 25.49 -16.65 10.86
N ARG A 605 24.17 -16.88 10.78
CA ARG A 605 23.16 -16.19 9.99
C ARG A 605 23.56 -16.05 8.53
N PRO A 606 23.70 -17.17 7.79
CA PRO A 606 24.04 -17.11 6.40
C PRO A 606 22.86 -16.63 5.57
N ASP A 607 23.15 -15.89 4.51
CA ASP A 607 22.19 -15.59 3.45
C ASP A 607 22.83 -15.90 2.08
N VAL A 608 22.02 -16.36 1.12
CA VAL A 608 22.48 -16.85 -0.19
C VAL A 608 21.68 -16.25 -1.33
N ALA A 609 22.37 -15.88 -2.41
CA ALA A 609 21.77 -15.43 -3.66
C ALA A 609 22.44 -16.08 -4.88
N LEU A 610 21.69 -16.25 -5.96
CA LEU A 610 22.15 -16.82 -7.23
C LEU A 610 22.22 -15.76 -8.33
N ASP A 611 23.21 -15.88 -9.21
CA ASP A 611 23.23 -15.17 -10.50
C ASP A 611 22.72 -16.05 -11.66
N ASP A 612 22.60 -15.48 -12.86
CA ASP A 612 22.12 -16.19 -14.07
C ASP A 612 23.07 -17.32 -14.52
N ALA A 613 24.33 -17.31 -14.04
CA ALA A 613 25.29 -18.38 -14.29
C ALA A 613 25.15 -19.54 -13.29
N GLY A 614 24.26 -19.43 -12.31
CA GLY A 614 24.04 -20.41 -11.25
C GLY A 614 25.14 -20.42 -10.19
N ARG A 615 25.89 -19.33 -10.03
CA ARG A 615 26.90 -19.16 -8.97
C ARG A 615 26.22 -18.70 -7.69
N ALA A 616 26.54 -19.32 -6.57
CA ALA A 616 25.95 -19.02 -5.27
C ALA A 616 26.84 -18.07 -4.47
N THR A 617 26.39 -16.84 -4.25
CA THR A 617 27.05 -15.89 -3.33
C THR A 617 26.44 -16.02 -1.95
N VAL A 618 27.29 -16.22 -0.94
CA VAL A 618 26.89 -16.40 0.45
C VAL A 618 27.53 -15.32 1.31
N VAL A 619 26.75 -14.71 2.20
CA VAL A 619 27.22 -13.79 3.25
C VAL A 619 26.89 -14.34 4.63
N TRP A 620 27.66 -13.99 5.67
CA TRP A 620 27.42 -14.46 7.04
C TRP A 620 28.03 -13.52 8.10
N GLU A 621 27.55 -13.58 9.33
CA GLU A 621 28.23 -12.98 10.48
C GLU A 621 29.51 -13.76 10.79
N GLU A 622 30.63 -13.06 10.77
CA GLU A 622 31.97 -13.64 10.83
C GLU A 622 32.72 -13.22 12.10
N ASP A 623 33.00 -14.20 12.97
CA ASP A 623 34.04 -14.12 14.00
C ASP A 623 35.15 -15.13 13.65
N ALA A 624 35.99 -14.77 12.68
CA ALA A 624 37.03 -15.68 12.19
C ALA A 624 38.20 -15.83 13.18
N ASP A 625 38.51 -14.77 13.91
CA ASP A 625 39.67 -14.67 14.79
C ASP A 625 39.34 -14.96 16.27
N GLY A 626 38.06 -15.14 16.60
CA GLY A 626 37.61 -15.51 17.94
C GLY A 626 37.74 -14.37 18.94
N ASN A 627 37.76 -13.12 18.46
CA ASN A 627 37.89 -11.94 19.32
C ASN A 627 36.51 -11.46 19.84
N GLY A 628 35.42 -12.08 19.38
CA GLY A 628 34.03 -11.76 19.77
C GLY A 628 33.43 -10.57 19.04
N GLY A 629 34.21 -9.83 18.26
CA GLY A 629 33.77 -8.85 17.26
C GLY A 629 33.25 -9.56 16.02
N LEU A 630 32.23 -8.98 15.38
CA LEU A 630 31.58 -9.59 14.22
C LEU A 630 31.78 -8.73 13.00
N ASN A 631 32.29 -9.34 11.94
CA ASN A 631 32.36 -8.80 10.60
C ASN A 631 31.31 -9.46 9.70
N ILE A 632 31.24 -9.05 8.44
CA ILE A 632 30.45 -9.73 7.41
C ILE A 632 31.39 -10.49 6.47
N GLY A 633 31.30 -11.81 6.48
CA GLY A 633 31.99 -12.64 5.49
C GLY A 633 31.23 -12.68 4.16
N LEU A 634 31.97 -12.86 3.06
CA LEU A 634 31.43 -12.98 1.70
C LEU A 634 32.26 -13.99 0.89
N ALA A 635 31.59 -14.88 0.17
CA ALA A 635 32.19 -15.78 -0.81
C ALA A 635 31.21 -16.10 -1.95
N THR A 636 31.72 -16.50 -3.11
CA THR A 636 30.88 -16.98 -4.22
C THR A 636 31.39 -18.34 -4.68
N LEU A 637 30.49 -19.33 -4.71
CA LEU A 637 30.73 -20.66 -5.24
C LEU A 637 30.32 -20.75 -6.70
N ASP A 638 31.08 -21.46 -7.52
CA ASP A 638 30.71 -21.87 -8.86
C ASP A 638 29.81 -23.12 -8.85
N THR A 639 29.32 -23.52 -10.02
CA THR A 639 28.42 -24.69 -10.16
C THR A 639 29.09 -26.04 -9.84
N SER A 640 30.40 -26.08 -9.60
CA SER A 640 31.14 -27.26 -9.14
C SER A 640 31.41 -27.26 -7.62
N GLY A 641 31.03 -26.19 -6.92
CA GLY A 641 31.34 -25.97 -5.51
C GLY A 641 32.72 -25.37 -5.26
N GLY A 642 33.45 -24.98 -6.32
CA GLY A 642 34.69 -24.22 -6.23
C GLY A 642 34.44 -22.75 -5.92
N PHE A 643 35.42 -22.03 -5.37
CA PHE A 643 35.27 -20.60 -5.08
C PHE A 643 35.52 -19.75 -6.34
N ALA A 644 34.46 -19.24 -6.95
CA ALA A 644 34.53 -18.18 -7.96
C ALA A 644 34.99 -16.85 -7.37
N VAL A 645 34.58 -16.58 -6.13
CA VAL A 645 35.10 -15.50 -5.29
C VAL A 645 35.55 -16.12 -3.97
N ALA A 646 36.86 -16.08 -3.73
CA ALA A 646 37.41 -16.54 -2.46
C ALA A 646 36.84 -15.71 -1.29
N ARG A 647 36.69 -16.37 -0.13
CA ARG A 647 36.23 -15.75 1.11
C ARG A 647 36.97 -14.45 1.40
N LYS A 648 36.21 -13.43 1.82
CA LYS A 648 36.72 -12.13 2.29
C LYS A 648 35.77 -11.49 3.29
N VAL A 649 36.24 -10.43 3.95
CA VAL A 649 35.41 -9.54 4.77
C VAL A 649 34.80 -8.43 3.88
N ALA A 650 33.49 -8.23 3.98
CA ALA A 650 32.71 -7.32 3.14
C ALA A 650 32.67 -5.88 3.69
N ASN A 651 32.57 -5.70 5.01
CA ASN A 651 32.63 -4.39 5.67
C ASN A 651 34.07 -3.82 5.69
N THR A 652 34.21 -2.50 5.81
CA THR A 652 35.52 -1.85 6.07
C THR A 652 35.71 -1.42 7.52
N LEU A 653 34.62 -1.03 8.20
CA LEU A 653 34.63 -0.77 9.64
C LEU A 653 34.61 -2.10 10.40
N THR A 654 35.70 -2.42 11.09
CA THR A 654 35.82 -3.62 11.95
C THR A 654 35.79 -3.26 13.43
N ASP A 655 35.43 -2.01 13.76
CA ASP A 655 35.46 -1.43 15.10
C ASP A 655 34.17 -1.69 15.91
N GLY A 656 33.22 -2.41 15.33
CA GLY A 656 31.90 -2.65 15.88
C GLY A 656 31.43 -4.10 15.75
N ARG A 657 30.11 -4.27 15.80
CA ARG A 657 29.39 -5.52 15.55
C ARG A 657 28.58 -5.35 14.27
N GLN A 658 29.06 -5.94 13.19
CA GLN A 658 28.28 -6.11 11.97
C GLN A 658 27.47 -7.40 12.08
N THR A 659 26.15 -7.28 11.91
CA THR A 659 25.19 -8.36 12.19
C THR A 659 24.09 -8.41 11.15
N ARG A 660 23.41 -9.56 11.06
CA ARG A 660 22.25 -9.81 10.20
C ARG A 660 22.51 -9.41 8.74
N PRO A 661 23.49 -10.02 8.07
CA PRO A 661 23.75 -9.71 6.68
C PRO A 661 22.65 -10.27 5.78
N ALA A 662 22.37 -9.54 4.70
CA ALA A 662 21.54 -9.99 3.58
C ALA A 662 22.29 -9.72 2.26
N VAL A 663 22.04 -10.53 1.24
CA VAL A 663 22.71 -10.46 -0.06
C VAL A 663 21.72 -10.65 -1.22
N ALA A 664 21.89 -9.82 -2.25
CA ALA A 664 21.23 -10.01 -3.54
C ALA A 664 22.27 -9.92 -4.66
N VAL A 665 22.05 -10.69 -5.74
CA VAL A 665 22.96 -10.75 -6.88
C VAL A 665 22.17 -10.50 -8.16
N ALA A 666 22.64 -9.55 -8.98
CA ALA A 666 22.06 -9.28 -10.29
C ALA A 666 22.43 -10.40 -11.27
N GLY A 667 21.67 -10.57 -12.36
CA GLY A 667 21.96 -11.60 -13.38
C GLY A 667 23.41 -11.59 -13.92
N ASP A 668 24.05 -10.41 -13.99
CA ASP A 668 25.45 -10.24 -14.41
C ASP A 668 26.50 -10.56 -13.33
N GLY A 669 26.06 -10.97 -12.14
CA GLY A 669 26.89 -11.32 -11.00
C GLY A 669 27.29 -10.15 -10.09
N ARG A 670 26.82 -8.91 -10.31
CA ARG A 670 27.02 -7.83 -9.34
C ARG A 670 26.33 -8.16 -8.02
N ILE A 671 27.02 -7.92 -6.91
CA ILE A 671 26.59 -8.31 -5.57
C ILE A 671 26.26 -7.05 -4.77
N VAL A 672 25.11 -7.04 -4.09
CA VAL A 672 24.77 -6.05 -3.08
C VAL A 672 24.65 -6.78 -1.74
N ALA A 673 25.41 -6.35 -0.75
CA ALA A 673 25.31 -6.85 0.62
C ALA A 673 24.83 -5.72 1.55
N ALA A 674 23.91 -6.02 2.45
CA ALA A 674 23.41 -5.11 3.48
C ALA A 674 23.60 -5.73 4.88
N TRP A 675 23.82 -4.91 5.91
CA TRP A 675 23.99 -5.38 7.28
C TRP A 675 23.67 -4.28 8.30
N ALA A 676 23.46 -4.69 9.54
CA ALA A 676 23.30 -3.79 10.68
C ALA A 676 24.65 -3.59 11.39
N ASP A 677 25.05 -2.34 11.57
CA ASP A 677 26.29 -1.90 12.24
C ASP A 677 25.98 -1.24 13.58
N ALA A 678 26.57 -1.76 14.66
CA ALA A 678 26.57 -1.13 15.97
C ALA A 678 28.01 -1.03 16.51
N TYR A 679 28.37 0.07 17.15
CA TYR A 679 29.67 0.16 17.84
C TYR A 679 29.50 -0.16 19.31
N THR A 680 30.31 -1.09 19.80
CA THR A 680 30.46 -1.37 21.22
C THR A 680 31.91 -1.18 21.63
N THR A 681 32.17 -0.58 22.78
CA THR A 681 33.48 -0.72 23.42
C THR A 681 33.77 -2.22 23.64
N GLY A 682 35.05 -2.59 23.75
CA GLY A 682 35.44 -3.96 24.11
C GLY A 682 34.87 -4.48 25.44
N SER A 683 34.15 -3.65 26.21
CA SER A 683 33.36 -4.01 27.40
C SER A 683 31.87 -4.25 27.12
N GLY A 684 31.44 -4.25 25.86
CA GLY A 684 30.04 -4.47 25.45
C GLY A 684 29.14 -3.24 25.56
N THR A 685 29.68 -2.04 25.84
CA THR A 685 28.89 -0.82 25.96
C THR A 685 28.66 -0.19 24.59
N VAL A 686 27.40 -0.03 24.17
CA VAL A 686 27.05 0.62 22.89
C VAL A 686 27.42 2.11 22.93
N GLU A 687 28.29 2.58 22.04
CA GLU A 687 28.59 4.02 21.91
C GLU A 687 27.86 4.69 20.75
N ARG A 688 27.54 3.93 19.68
CA ARG A 688 26.70 4.41 18.57
C ARG A 688 25.52 3.46 18.35
N PRO A 689 24.29 3.99 18.25
CA PRO A 689 23.12 3.15 18.06
C PRO A 689 23.18 2.40 16.72
N GLN A 690 22.56 1.22 16.65
CA GLN A 690 22.62 0.34 15.49
C GLN A 690 22.00 1.01 14.25
N ARG A 691 22.67 0.93 13.09
CA ARG A 691 22.24 1.50 11.81
C ARG A 691 22.45 0.51 10.66
N VAL A 692 21.69 0.65 9.57
CA VAL A 692 21.83 -0.21 8.39
C VAL A 692 22.77 0.40 7.36
N TYR A 693 23.67 -0.44 6.84
CA TYR A 693 24.64 -0.14 5.80
C TYR A 693 24.47 -1.10 4.62
N HIS A 694 24.99 -0.69 3.46
CA HIS A 694 25.14 -1.57 2.31
C HIS A 694 26.48 -1.32 1.60
N ARG A 695 26.88 -2.29 0.77
CA ARG A 695 28.02 -2.17 -0.13
C ARG A 695 27.82 -3.00 -1.39
N ILE A 696 28.30 -2.44 -2.50
CA ILE A 696 28.18 -3.02 -3.84
C ILE A 696 29.54 -3.60 -4.25
N PHE A 697 29.52 -4.81 -4.82
CA PHE A 697 30.69 -5.49 -5.38
C PHE A 697 30.45 -5.90 -6.83
N SER A 698 31.52 -5.97 -7.61
CA SER A 698 31.50 -6.55 -8.95
C SER A 698 31.32 -8.08 -8.88
N ALA A 699 31.10 -8.70 -10.04
CA ALA A 699 31.05 -10.16 -10.20
C ALA A 699 32.34 -10.92 -9.84
N SER A 700 33.48 -10.21 -9.69
CA SER A 700 34.73 -10.76 -9.17
C SER A 700 34.88 -10.54 -7.65
N GLY A 701 33.85 -10.01 -7.00
CA GLY A 701 33.83 -9.61 -5.60
C GLY A 701 34.72 -8.41 -5.27
N ALA A 702 35.08 -7.57 -6.25
CA ALA A 702 35.82 -6.35 -5.98
C ALA A 702 34.82 -5.24 -5.58
N PRO A 703 35.06 -4.44 -4.53
CA PRO A 703 34.12 -3.40 -4.13
C PRO A 703 34.01 -2.35 -5.24
N ALA A 704 32.77 -2.04 -5.64
CA ALA A 704 32.47 -0.98 -6.60
C ALA A 704 32.45 0.42 -5.96
N GLY A 705 32.40 0.49 -4.62
CA GLY A 705 32.42 1.71 -3.83
C GLY A 705 32.76 1.47 -2.36
N ALA A 706 32.76 2.57 -1.59
CA ALA A 706 32.84 2.51 -0.13
C ALA A 706 31.55 1.91 0.46
N GLU A 707 31.60 1.43 1.70
CA GLU A 707 30.38 1.12 2.45
C GLU A 707 29.61 2.41 2.74
N VAL A 708 28.28 2.36 2.64
CA VAL A 708 27.40 3.54 2.77
C VAL A 708 26.28 3.23 3.73
N ARG A 709 25.93 4.20 4.58
CA ARG A 709 24.74 4.12 5.43
C ARG A 709 23.49 4.16 4.56
N THR A 710 22.70 3.09 4.61
CA THR A 710 21.42 2.97 3.89
C THR A 710 20.41 3.98 4.41
N THR A 711 20.33 4.10 5.75
CA THR A 711 19.30 4.90 6.40
C THR A 711 19.65 6.39 6.36
N PRO A 712 18.68 7.28 6.05
CA PRO A 712 18.96 8.72 6.05
C PRO A 712 19.29 9.27 7.44
N ASP A 713 19.85 10.49 7.48
CA ASP A 713 20.24 11.16 8.71
C ASP A 713 19.03 11.38 9.66
N THR A 714 19.26 11.12 10.95
CA THR A 714 18.29 11.16 12.04
C THR A 714 17.99 12.59 12.50
N SER A 715 18.73 13.59 12.05
CA SER A 715 18.51 15.01 12.36
C SER A 715 17.18 15.58 11.85
N GLN A 716 16.48 14.86 10.97
CA GLN A 716 15.22 15.25 10.36
C GLN A 716 13.98 14.64 11.04
N VAL A 717 14.14 13.72 12.00
CA VAL A 717 13.00 13.07 12.68
C VAL A 717 12.27 14.11 13.55
N PRO A 718 10.94 14.29 13.43
CA PRO A 718 10.19 15.22 14.26
C PRO A 718 10.47 14.98 15.75
N SER A 719 10.51 16.05 16.54
CA SER A 719 10.89 16.05 17.97
C SER A 719 10.01 15.18 18.89
N GLY A 720 8.97 14.53 18.36
CA GLY A 720 8.01 13.72 19.12
C GLY A 720 8.32 12.23 19.20
N ARG A 721 9.17 11.66 18.33
CA ARG A 721 9.43 10.19 18.33
C ARG A 721 10.86 9.86 17.87
N PRO A 722 11.88 9.98 18.73
CA PRO A 722 13.27 9.74 18.35
C PRO A 722 13.54 8.27 17.98
N ILE A 723 14.35 8.06 16.94
CA ILE A 723 14.81 6.73 16.53
C ILE A 723 15.88 6.22 17.51
N GLY A 724 15.64 5.07 18.11
CA GLY A 724 16.60 4.30 18.88
C GLY A 724 17.57 3.54 17.96
N THR A 725 17.11 2.45 17.36
CA THR A 725 17.95 1.53 16.56
C THR A 725 17.33 1.23 15.19
N GLN A 726 18.16 0.82 14.23
CA GLN A 726 17.72 0.29 12.94
C GLN A 726 18.43 -1.04 12.70
N ALA A 727 17.66 -2.08 12.38
CA ALA A 727 18.15 -3.47 12.34
C ALA A 727 17.36 -4.30 11.32
N ASP A 728 17.66 -5.61 11.26
CA ASP A 728 16.98 -6.60 10.41
C ASP A 728 16.88 -6.16 8.93
N PRO A 729 18.02 -5.87 8.25
CA PRO A 729 17.97 -5.47 6.86
C PRO A 729 17.74 -6.65 5.92
N ASP A 730 17.05 -6.39 4.83
CA ASP A 730 17.00 -7.29 3.68
C ASP A 730 17.19 -6.49 2.37
N VAL A 731 17.60 -7.16 1.29
CA VAL A 731 17.97 -6.51 0.03
C VAL A 731 17.49 -7.30 -1.18
N ALA A 732 16.96 -6.60 -2.18
CA ALA A 732 16.63 -7.15 -3.49
C ALA A 732 17.26 -6.30 -4.60
N VAL A 733 17.71 -6.94 -5.68
CA VAL A 733 18.40 -6.29 -6.80
C VAL A 733 17.80 -6.70 -8.14
N SER A 734 17.76 -5.75 -9.09
CA SER A 734 17.36 -5.98 -10.48
C SER A 734 18.54 -6.45 -11.33
N ASP A 735 18.27 -6.95 -12.53
CA ASP A 735 19.31 -7.23 -13.53
C ASP A 735 20.08 -5.97 -13.97
N ALA A 736 19.42 -4.80 -13.92
CA ALA A 736 20.08 -3.51 -14.13
C ALA A 736 21.02 -3.13 -12.96
N GLY A 737 20.88 -3.80 -11.81
CA GLY A 737 21.61 -3.57 -10.57
C GLY A 737 21.03 -2.47 -9.69
N ASP A 738 19.90 -1.87 -10.07
CA ASP A 738 19.12 -1.05 -9.15
C ASP A 738 18.59 -1.95 -8.04
N PHE A 739 18.62 -1.48 -6.79
CA PHE A 739 18.31 -2.29 -5.62
C PHE A 739 17.46 -1.54 -4.60
N VAL A 740 16.79 -2.32 -3.74
CA VAL A 740 16.01 -1.83 -2.61
C VAL A 740 16.52 -2.48 -1.35
N VAL A 741 16.64 -1.71 -0.28
CA VAL A 741 16.98 -2.21 1.05
C VAL A 741 15.82 -1.91 2.00
N THR A 742 15.39 -2.93 2.76
CA THR A 742 14.42 -2.80 3.85
C THR A 742 15.11 -2.81 5.21
N TRP A 743 14.43 -2.31 6.25
CA TRP A 743 14.90 -2.42 7.63
C TRP A 743 13.77 -2.22 8.64
N LYS A 744 13.98 -2.72 9.85
CA LYS A 744 13.20 -2.35 11.04
C LYS A 744 13.78 -1.09 11.68
N GLU A 745 12.93 -0.14 12.02
CA GLU A 745 13.25 1.11 12.72
C GLU A 745 12.57 1.12 14.09
N ALA A 746 13.37 1.03 15.15
CA ALA A 746 12.90 1.01 16.53
C ALA A 746 12.99 2.39 17.17
N PHE A 747 11.94 2.80 17.86
CA PHE A 747 11.82 4.10 18.51
C PHE A 747 12.03 4.01 20.03
N VAL A 748 12.35 5.15 20.65
CA VAL A 748 12.63 5.23 22.10
C VAL A 748 11.38 4.93 22.96
N ASP A 749 10.19 5.06 22.39
CA ASP A 749 8.91 4.71 23.03
C ASP A 749 8.64 3.18 23.05
N GLY A 750 9.51 2.37 22.45
CA GLY A 750 9.40 0.92 22.39
C GLY A 750 8.55 0.37 21.24
N LEU A 751 8.09 1.25 20.34
CA LEU A 751 7.40 0.87 19.12
C LEU A 751 8.41 0.70 17.97
N ASP A 752 8.04 -0.07 16.96
CA ASP A 752 8.85 -0.31 15.76
C ASP A 752 8.11 0.18 14.51
N ASP A 753 8.81 0.29 13.37
CA ASP A 753 8.22 0.48 12.04
C ASP A 753 9.10 -0.26 11.02
N VAL A 754 8.51 -0.67 9.89
CA VAL A 754 9.24 -1.25 8.76
C VAL A 754 9.44 -0.20 7.69
N TRP A 755 10.62 -0.17 7.09
CA TRP A 755 11.01 0.82 6.10
C TRP A 755 11.65 0.18 4.88
N ALA A 756 11.60 0.89 3.75
CA ALA A 756 12.37 0.55 2.56
C ALA A 756 12.92 1.81 1.88
N ARG A 757 14.03 1.65 1.14
CA ARG A 757 14.63 2.69 0.30
C ARG A 757 15.23 2.10 -0.97
N GLY A 758 15.05 2.82 -2.06
CA GLY A 758 15.56 2.51 -3.38
C GLY A 758 16.88 3.18 -3.73
N PHE A 759 17.69 2.47 -4.50
CA PHE A 759 19.00 2.87 -4.98
C PHE A 759 19.20 2.50 -6.45
N ASN A 760 19.96 3.34 -7.15
CA ASN A 760 20.53 3.04 -8.45
C ASN A 760 21.67 2.02 -8.30
N ALA A 761 22.07 1.40 -9.40
CA ALA A 761 23.25 0.52 -9.47
C ALA A 761 24.57 1.12 -8.97
N ASP A 762 24.70 2.45 -8.92
CA ASP A 762 25.87 3.16 -8.38
C ASP A 762 25.72 3.54 -6.89
N GLY A 763 24.59 3.19 -6.27
CA GLY A 763 24.24 3.54 -4.88
C GLY A 763 23.61 4.93 -4.71
N SER A 764 23.39 5.70 -5.78
CA SER A 764 22.67 6.97 -5.69
C SER A 764 21.16 6.76 -5.53
N THR A 765 20.42 7.73 -4.98
CA THR A 765 18.97 7.58 -4.75
C THR A 765 18.10 8.50 -5.60
N THR A 766 18.67 9.06 -6.66
CA THR A 766 17.96 9.98 -7.56
C THR A 766 16.96 9.21 -8.41
N GLY A 767 15.68 9.63 -8.40
CA GLY A 767 14.62 8.98 -9.19
C GLY A 767 14.38 7.53 -8.79
N ARG A 768 14.52 7.24 -7.50
CA ARG A 768 14.31 5.93 -6.88
C ARG A 768 13.39 6.05 -5.68
N LEU A 769 12.86 4.93 -5.23
CA LEU A 769 11.96 4.83 -4.08
C LEU A 769 12.56 5.60 -2.88
N PRO A 770 11.94 6.70 -2.42
CA PRO A 770 12.42 7.41 -1.25
C PRO A 770 12.35 6.51 -0.02
N ALA A 771 13.05 6.88 1.05
CA ALA A 771 12.89 6.19 2.32
C ALA A 771 11.44 6.38 2.81
N LEU A 772 10.66 5.30 2.81
CA LEU A 772 9.23 5.28 3.18
C LEU A 772 8.98 4.18 4.20
N ARG A 773 8.02 4.43 5.11
CA ARG A 773 7.49 3.40 5.99
C ARG A 773 6.61 2.45 5.18
N MET A 774 6.60 1.19 5.59
CA MET A 774 5.97 0.08 4.87
C MET A 774 4.72 -0.43 5.58
N ASN A 775 4.69 -0.38 6.91
CA ASN A 775 3.53 -0.71 7.74
C ASN A 775 2.50 0.43 7.81
N VAL A 776 1.24 0.02 8.00
CA VAL A 776 0.05 0.91 8.09
C VAL A 776 -0.22 1.32 9.54
N VAL A 777 0.01 0.46 10.52
CA VAL A 777 -0.22 0.81 11.93
C VAL A 777 1.13 1.01 12.62
N SER A 778 1.24 2.09 13.40
CA SER A 778 2.42 2.40 14.21
C SER A 778 2.28 1.96 15.67
N GLY A 779 1.12 1.41 16.05
CA GLY A 779 0.87 0.84 17.37
C GLY A 779 0.94 -0.68 17.30
N GLY A 780 2.12 -1.26 17.53
CA GLY A 780 2.34 -2.71 17.49
C GLY A 780 3.83 -3.03 17.45
N GLY A 781 4.18 -4.32 17.49
CA GLY A 781 5.55 -4.80 17.29
C GLY A 781 5.79 -5.17 15.83
N GLN A 782 6.30 -4.25 15.01
CA GLN A 782 6.61 -4.53 13.61
C GLN A 782 8.04 -5.08 13.45
N GLY A 783 8.22 -6.15 12.68
CA GLY A 783 9.55 -6.75 12.55
C GLY A 783 9.76 -7.74 11.40
N GLY A 784 11.03 -8.13 11.25
CA GLY A 784 11.46 -9.13 10.26
C GLY A 784 11.08 -8.80 8.81
N PRO A 785 11.38 -7.59 8.29
CA PRO A 785 11.01 -7.27 6.93
C PRO A 785 11.86 -8.04 5.92
N ALA A 786 11.22 -8.59 4.90
CA ALA A 786 11.89 -9.18 3.75
C ALA A 786 11.35 -8.57 2.44
N VAL A 787 12.19 -8.47 1.41
CA VAL A 787 11.88 -7.82 0.14
C VAL A 787 12.32 -8.68 -1.05
N ALA A 788 11.46 -8.74 -2.05
CA ALA A 788 11.74 -9.38 -3.33
C ALA A 788 11.49 -8.42 -4.48
N LEU A 789 12.24 -8.62 -5.57
CA LEU A 789 12.08 -7.89 -6.81
C LEU A 789 11.85 -8.88 -7.94
N ALA A 790 10.70 -8.78 -8.60
CA ALA A 790 10.39 -9.60 -9.76
C ALA A 790 11.14 -9.10 -11.03
N PRO A 791 11.27 -9.94 -12.08
CA PRO A 791 11.93 -9.54 -13.33
C PRO A 791 11.31 -8.32 -14.03
N ASN A 792 10.02 -8.08 -13.80
CA ASN A 792 9.31 -6.88 -14.22
C ASN A 792 9.46 -5.74 -13.18
N GLY A 793 10.53 -5.67 -12.38
CA GLY A 793 10.74 -4.56 -11.44
C GLY A 793 9.66 -4.36 -10.36
N ARG A 794 8.71 -5.29 -10.22
CA ARG A 794 7.65 -5.28 -9.21
C ARG A 794 8.24 -5.69 -7.86
N LEU A 795 8.09 -4.84 -6.86
CA LEU A 795 8.51 -5.12 -5.49
C LEU A 795 7.40 -5.82 -4.71
N SER A 796 7.79 -6.82 -3.93
CA SER A 796 7.00 -7.44 -2.87
C SER A 796 7.78 -7.36 -1.56
N LEU A 797 7.11 -7.05 -0.45
CA LEU A 797 7.71 -6.91 0.86
C LEU A 797 6.79 -7.54 1.91
N THR A 798 7.34 -8.41 2.75
CA THR A 798 6.63 -9.01 3.89
C THR A 798 7.17 -8.51 5.22
N TYR A 799 6.33 -8.42 6.24
CA TYR A 799 6.73 -8.09 7.61
C TYR A 799 5.71 -8.60 8.63
N ALA A 800 6.16 -8.79 9.88
CA ALA A 800 5.30 -9.13 11.01
C ALA A 800 4.70 -7.86 11.61
N ASP A 801 3.43 -7.90 12.03
CA ASP A 801 2.68 -6.76 12.55
C ASP A 801 1.67 -7.21 13.62
N ASP A 802 1.76 -6.68 14.85
CA ASP A 802 0.70 -6.77 15.87
C ASP A 802 -0.34 -5.67 15.61
N TYR A 803 -1.09 -5.85 14.53
CA TYR A 803 -1.95 -4.80 13.99
C TYR A 803 -3.15 -4.49 14.87
N ASP A 804 -3.76 -5.51 15.49
CA ASP A 804 -4.96 -5.38 16.32
C ASP A 804 -4.63 -5.14 17.81
N GLY A 805 -3.34 -5.06 18.15
CA GLY A 805 -2.84 -4.81 19.50
C GLY A 805 -3.09 -5.98 20.47
N ASN A 806 -3.37 -7.17 19.95
CA ASN A 806 -3.63 -8.36 20.76
C ASN A 806 -2.34 -9.05 21.24
N LYS A 807 -1.16 -8.56 20.80
CA LYS A 807 0.21 -9.06 21.06
C LYS A 807 0.63 -10.30 20.29
N PHE A 808 -0.16 -10.73 19.33
CA PHE A 808 0.16 -11.78 18.38
C PHE A 808 0.43 -11.13 17.03
N ASN A 809 1.61 -11.40 16.49
CA ASN A 809 2.00 -10.86 15.20
C ASN A 809 1.28 -11.59 14.09
N GLU A 810 0.97 -10.84 13.04
CA GLU A 810 0.41 -11.33 11.80
C GLU A 810 1.34 -10.98 10.65
N MET A 811 1.32 -11.80 9.61
CA MET A 811 2.17 -11.56 8.44
C MET A 811 1.45 -10.66 7.45
N ARG A 812 2.10 -9.58 7.05
CA ARG A 812 1.59 -8.60 6.10
C ARG A 812 2.44 -8.65 4.83
N LEU A 813 1.78 -8.70 3.68
CA LEU A 813 2.40 -8.54 2.37
C LEU A 813 1.99 -7.19 1.80
N ARG A 814 3.00 -6.43 1.42
CA ARG A 814 2.88 -5.26 0.56
C ARG A 814 3.46 -5.62 -0.81
N ASP A 815 2.65 -5.56 -1.85
CA ASP A 815 3.07 -5.93 -3.20
C ASP A 815 2.68 -4.85 -4.23
N ALA A 816 3.25 -4.95 -5.42
CA ALA A 816 3.00 -4.13 -6.59
C ALA A 816 3.48 -2.68 -6.52
N PHE A 817 4.55 -2.42 -5.77
CA PHE A 817 5.22 -1.12 -5.78
C PHE A 817 6.58 -1.17 -6.50
N ALA A 818 7.20 0.00 -6.65
CA ALA A 818 8.30 0.23 -7.56
C ALA A 818 9.54 0.82 -6.89
N ASN A 819 10.71 0.52 -7.44
CA ASN A 819 11.94 1.26 -7.15
C ASN A 819 12.09 2.48 -8.07
N LYS A 820 11.15 3.44 -8.03
CA LYS A 820 11.17 4.67 -8.85
C LYS A 820 10.74 5.91 -8.08
#